data_AF-A0A212LID7-F1
#
_entry.id   AF-A0A212LID7-F1
#
_cell.length_a   1.000
_cell.length_b   1.000
_cell.length_c   1.000
_cell.angle_alpha   90.00
_cell.angle_beta   90.00
_cell.angle_gamma   90.00
#
_symmetry.space_group_name_H-M   'P 1'
#
loop_
_entity.id
_entity.type
_entity.pdbx_description
1 polymer ?
#
loop_
_entity_poly.entity_id
_entity_poly.type
_entity_poly.pdbx_seq_one_letter_code
_entity_poly.pdbx_strand_id
1 'polypeptide(L)'
;MADLTPIPLPVLVNRMFRELAAKKSAFHLPRFKFAKAAAGRDMSTSIFGRRAATPFGPAAGPHTQLAQNIVLSWLAGGRVIELKTVQVLDHLEIGRPCIDMETVGFNIEWSQELSLEQSLTEYVKAAMLIEMAKAEGLAPGLEDTVIDMSVGYDLAGIRTDKVRAFIAGMKDAGAVIDRLRRQIPDAYARFRDLAYPTCISDSVTVSTFHGCPPGEIEAIAAHLMAEEGLDVVVKLNPTLLGKADLNALLHDRLGYTDLVVPDATFDKDAKWQDVRAIVSRLGDLADRIGRGFGVKFSNTLLVHNHKPFFPAGTGEMYLSGPPLHVLAIELVGRFRAEFGDRFPISFSAGIDVGNFADTVALGLKPVSVCTDLLKGAGYGKGADYVADLADRMAEVEATDLDTYALKAFGLAGAALDDLEMPAGRKAALSAAIETGEDLRAAAGSDFGPWVSAARLRNTLHYAARVRDDRRYSRPEVDHPPRRTGVPLALLDCETCGKCVNVCPNDAIFRYPLPQQPVVAATLRPGADVAVGEAQPVTRAQQIGIFADACNRCGNCDVTCPETGGPFARKANLFGSPASLDGAPDRDGIAIEKTATGLRLHVRDEGRRLTINDDGARLACKGDGFDLSIDPAAPETACGVAGRPLDVGRLILIARIARAVTAPTIVTYANAAFD
;
A
#
# COMPACT_ATOMS: atom_id res chain seq x y z
N MET A 1 2.81 -13.10 -17.60
CA MET A 1 2.28 -11.83 -17.05
C MET A 1 2.39 -11.93 -15.54
N ALA A 2 2.90 -10.89 -14.88
CA ALA A 2 3.15 -10.94 -13.44
C ALA A 2 1.85 -10.59 -12.70
N ASP A 3 0.99 -11.59 -12.56
CA ASP A 3 -0.27 -11.45 -11.84
C ASP A 3 -0.05 -11.81 -10.37
N LEU A 4 -0.67 -11.04 -9.48
CA LEU A 4 -0.68 -11.35 -8.06
C LEU A 4 -1.47 -12.66 -7.85
N THR A 5 -0.87 -13.58 -7.10
CA THR A 5 -1.51 -14.83 -6.69
C THR A 5 -1.84 -14.73 -5.19
N PRO A 6 -3.14 -14.71 -4.82
CA PRO A 6 -3.56 -14.61 -3.42
C PRO A 6 -2.95 -15.70 -2.53
N ILE A 7 -2.38 -15.31 -1.40
CA ILE A 7 -1.79 -16.25 -0.44
C ILE A 7 -2.93 -16.92 0.36
N PRO A 8 -2.95 -18.25 0.52
CA PRO A 8 -3.99 -18.91 1.31
C PRO A 8 -4.02 -18.42 2.76
N LEU A 9 -5.22 -18.31 3.35
CA LEU A 9 -5.38 -17.88 4.74
C LEU A 9 -4.56 -18.73 5.75
N PRO A 10 -4.51 -20.08 5.65
CA PRO A 10 -3.69 -20.88 6.56
C PRO A 10 -2.23 -20.45 6.59
N VAL A 11 -1.67 -20.15 5.41
CA VAL A 11 -0.28 -19.70 5.25
C VAL A 11 -0.09 -18.33 5.87
N LEU A 12 -1.04 -17.39 5.69
CA LEU A 12 -0.99 -16.06 6.31
C LEU A 12 -1.03 -16.13 7.83
N VAL A 13 -1.92 -16.97 8.40
CA VAL A 13 -2.06 -17.17 9.85
C VAL A 13 -0.79 -17.78 10.43
N ASN A 14 -0.32 -18.89 9.85
CA ASN A 14 0.95 -19.53 10.25
C ASN A 14 2.10 -18.54 10.16
N ARG A 15 2.20 -17.80 9.05
CA ARG A 15 3.27 -16.82 8.83
C ARG A 15 3.27 -15.75 9.91
N MET A 16 2.12 -15.10 10.15
CA MET A 16 2.01 -14.00 11.10
C MET A 16 2.38 -14.43 12.52
N PHE A 17 1.77 -15.51 13.03
CA PHE A 17 1.93 -15.89 14.43
C PHE A 17 3.24 -16.62 14.72
N ARG A 18 3.77 -17.42 13.79
CA ARG A 18 5.13 -17.98 13.94
C ARG A 18 6.17 -16.87 13.94
N GLU A 19 6.02 -15.87 13.09
CA GLU A 19 6.95 -14.73 13.05
C GLU A 19 6.87 -13.89 14.33
N LEU A 20 5.66 -13.65 14.86
CA LEU A 20 5.48 -12.94 16.13
C LEU A 20 6.14 -13.69 17.28
N ALA A 21 6.00 -15.02 17.34
CA ALA A 21 6.61 -15.85 18.36
C ALA A 21 8.14 -15.84 18.26
N ALA A 22 8.68 -16.13 17.07
CA ALA A 22 10.10 -16.38 16.85
C ALA A 22 10.95 -15.11 16.69
N LYS A 23 10.40 -14.06 16.07
CA LYS A 23 11.16 -12.86 15.65
C LYS A 23 10.65 -11.55 16.23
N LYS A 24 9.52 -11.56 16.94
CA LYS A 24 8.85 -10.33 17.41
C LYS A 24 8.56 -9.37 16.24
N SER A 25 8.17 -9.92 15.10
CA SER A 25 7.73 -9.19 13.91
C SER A 25 6.51 -9.87 13.31
N ALA A 26 5.75 -9.17 12.48
CA ALA A 26 4.70 -9.75 11.65
C ALA A 26 4.91 -9.25 10.23
N PHE A 27 5.00 -10.18 9.26
CA PHE A 27 5.26 -9.84 7.86
C PHE A 27 6.46 -8.89 7.70
N HIS A 28 7.57 -9.23 8.39
CA HIS A 28 8.80 -8.44 8.47
C HIS A 28 8.73 -7.09 9.19
N LEU A 29 7.56 -6.57 9.56
CA LEU A 29 7.44 -5.37 10.38
C LEU A 29 7.81 -5.68 11.85
N PRO A 30 8.89 -5.10 12.40
CA PRO A 30 9.27 -5.35 13.78
C PRO A 30 8.26 -4.75 14.77
N ARG A 31 8.03 -5.42 15.90
CA ARG A 31 7.07 -4.98 16.93
C ARG A 31 7.34 -3.57 17.47
N PHE A 32 8.58 -3.10 17.48
CA PHE A 32 8.90 -1.73 17.91
C PHE A 32 8.44 -0.65 16.90
N LYS A 33 8.12 -1.04 15.67
CA LYS A 33 7.49 -0.20 14.64
C LYS A 33 5.98 -0.36 14.57
N PHE A 34 5.36 -1.10 15.49
CA PHE A 34 3.91 -1.10 15.62
C PHE A 34 3.48 0.22 16.27
N ALA A 35 2.41 0.82 15.75
CA ALA A 35 1.86 2.05 16.32
C ALA A 35 1.35 1.81 17.74
N LYS A 36 1.41 2.86 18.54
CA LYS A 36 0.96 2.87 19.94
C LYS A 36 -0.04 4.00 20.13
N ALA A 37 -1.08 3.75 20.92
CA ALA A 37 -1.97 4.80 21.38
C ALA A 37 -1.19 5.84 22.19
N ALA A 38 -1.60 7.11 22.08
CA ALA A 38 -1.10 8.18 22.91
C ALA A 38 -1.94 8.28 24.18
N ALA A 39 -1.32 8.09 25.35
CA ALA A 39 -2.04 8.16 26.62
C ALA A 39 -2.68 9.55 26.82
N GLY A 40 -3.96 9.56 27.18
CA GLY A 40 -4.73 10.78 27.46
C GLY A 40 -5.07 11.63 26.22
N ARG A 41 -4.89 11.11 25.00
CA ARG A 41 -5.22 11.82 23.76
C ARG A 41 -6.12 10.97 22.87
N ASP A 42 -7.28 11.50 22.51
CA ASP A 42 -8.19 10.90 21.55
C ASP A 42 -7.86 11.40 20.13
N MET A 43 -7.12 10.59 19.37
CA MET A 43 -6.83 10.86 17.95
C MET A 43 -7.91 10.33 17.01
N SER A 44 -9.03 9.85 17.54
CA SER A 44 -10.05 9.24 16.70
C SER A 44 -10.75 10.24 15.80
N THR A 45 -11.28 9.72 14.69
CA THR A 45 -12.11 10.48 13.76
C THR A 45 -13.35 9.67 13.38
N SER A 46 -14.34 10.37 12.83
CA SER A 46 -15.57 9.76 12.32
C SER A 46 -15.63 9.85 10.80
N ILE A 47 -15.75 8.69 10.15
CA ILE A 47 -15.97 8.51 8.71
C ILE A 47 -17.43 8.11 8.49
N PHE A 48 -18.27 9.09 8.14
CA PHE A 48 -19.73 8.92 7.99
C PHE A 48 -20.38 8.18 9.17
N GLY A 49 -20.04 8.58 10.40
CA GLY A 49 -20.56 7.98 11.63
C GLY A 49 -19.74 6.80 12.19
N ARG A 50 -18.85 6.19 11.39
CA ARG A 50 -17.97 5.10 11.82
C ARG A 50 -16.73 5.64 12.50
N ARG A 51 -16.36 5.10 13.66
CA ARG A 51 -15.18 5.53 14.41
C ARG A 51 -13.92 4.83 13.88
N ALA A 52 -12.87 5.60 13.64
CA ALA A 52 -11.51 5.12 13.41
C ALA A 52 -10.60 5.71 14.48
N ALA A 53 -9.71 4.91 15.09
CA ALA A 53 -8.88 5.37 16.22
C ALA A 53 -7.83 6.44 15.84
N THR A 54 -7.53 6.59 14.55
CA THR A 54 -6.70 7.67 13.99
C THR A 54 -7.25 8.06 12.61
N PRO A 55 -6.99 9.28 12.08
CA PRO A 55 -7.31 9.64 10.70
C PRO A 55 -6.28 9.10 9.68
N PHE A 56 -5.25 8.41 10.15
CA PHE A 56 -4.15 7.89 9.34
C PHE A 56 -4.55 6.58 8.64
N GLY A 57 -4.04 6.38 7.43
CA GLY A 57 -4.03 5.08 6.79
C GLY A 57 -3.45 5.07 5.39
N PRO A 58 -3.38 3.90 4.75
CA PRO A 58 -2.93 3.77 3.38
C PRO A 58 -4.01 4.29 2.42
N ALA A 59 -3.59 5.01 1.38
CA ALA A 59 -4.48 5.39 0.29
C ALA A 59 -4.76 4.19 -0.64
N ALA A 60 -5.88 4.24 -1.36
CA ALA A 60 -6.21 3.30 -2.43
C ALA A 60 -5.06 3.22 -3.46
N GLY A 61 -4.28 2.13 -3.40
CA GLY A 61 -2.99 2.03 -4.07
C GLY A 61 -2.31 0.67 -3.81
N PRO A 62 -1.00 0.54 -4.07
CA PRO A 62 -0.33 -0.76 -4.05
C PRO A 62 -0.33 -1.46 -2.67
N HIS A 63 -0.39 -0.70 -1.58
CA HIS A 63 -0.41 -1.21 -0.21
C HIS A 63 -1.76 -1.81 0.23
N THR A 64 -2.82 -1.68 -0.57
CA THR A 64 -4.18 -2.14 -0.20
C THR A 64 -4.74 -3.19 -1.15
N GLN A 65 -3.85 -4.00 -1.75
CA GLN A 65 -4.22 -5.08 -2.67
C GLN A 65 -4.35 -6.44 -1.98
N LEU A 66 -3.36 -6.82 -1.17
CA LEU A 66 -3.27 -8.16 -0.54
C LEU A 66 -3.49 -8.08 0.97
N ALA A 67 -3.94 -9.18 1.56
CA ALA A 67 -4.33 -9.24 2.97
C ALA A 67 -3.19 -8.86 3.92
N GLN A 68 -1.98 -9.38 3.71
CA GLN A 68 -0.81 -9.06 4.53
C GLN A 68 -0.44 -7.57 4.46
N ASN A 69 -0.64 -6.92 3.31
CA ASN A 69 -0.29 -5.51 3.09
C ASN A 69 -1.21 -4.61 3.93
N ILE A 70 -2.50 -4.95 3.95
CA ILE A 70 -3.51 -4.26 4.76
C ILE A 70 -3.22 -4.46 6.24
N VAL A 71 -2.91 -5.69 6.67
CA VAL A 71 -2.53 -5.98 8.06
C VAL A 71 -1.25 -5.23 8.46
N LEU A 72 -0.25 -5.15 7.57
CA LEU A 72 0.97 -4.37 7.78
C LEU A 72 0.66 -2.88 7.99
N SER A 73 -0.19 -2.32 7.14
CA SER A 73 -0.66 -0.93 7.28
C SER A 73 -1.36 -0.71 8.61
N TRP A 74 -2.20 -1.67 9.03
CA TRP A 74 -2.90 -1.61 10.31
C TRP A 74 -1.96 -1.72 11.51
N LEU A 75 -1.01 -2.67 11.51
CA LEU A 75 -0.01 -2.79 12.58
C LEU A 75 0.85 -1.52 12.71
N ALA A 76 1.14 -0.87 11.58
CA ALA A 76 1.85 0.40 11.53
C ALA A 76 0.98 1.62 11.94
N GLY A 77 -0.31 1.45 12.23
CA GLY A 77 -1.18 2.52 12.76
C GLY A 77 -2.31 2.98 11.86
N GLY A 78 -2.43 2.42 10.65
CA GLY A 78 -3.52 2.75 9.73
C GLY A 78 -4.88 2.31 10.28
N ARG A 79 -5.83 3.24 10.39
CA ARG A 79 -7.19 3.00 10.91
C ARG A 79 -8.29 3.38 9.96
N VAL A 80 -7.97 4.10 8.90
CA VAL A 80 -8.85 4.23 7.73
C VAL A 80 -8.12 3.62 6.54
N ILE A 81 -8.49 2.39 6.17
CA ILE A 81 -7.89 1.66 5.05
C ILE A 81 -8.71 1.92 3.80
N GLU A 82 -8.19 2.71 2.87
CA GLU A 82 -8.82 2.91 1.56
C GLU A 82 -8.35 1.82 0.59
N LEU A 83 -9.25 0.91 0.22
CA LEU A 83 -8.92 -0.28 -0.55
C LEU A 83 -8.61 0.04 -2.02
N LYS A 84 -7.79 -0.80 -2.66
CA LYS A 84 -7.45 -0.65 -4.07
C LYS A 84 -8.73 -0.69 -4.92
N THR A 85 -8.86 0.29 -5.81
CA THR A 85 -10.01 0.45 -6.69
C THR A 85 -10.22 -0.76 -7.58
N VAL A 86 -11.38 -1.40 -7.43
CA VAL A 86 -11.83 -2.48 -8.31
C VAL A 86 -12.67 -1.94 -9.47
N GLN A 87 -12.73 -2.67 -10.57
CA GLN A 87 -13.46 -2.29 -11.77
C GLN A 87 -14.08 -3.52 -12.45
N VAL A 88 -14.96 -3.30 -13.42
CA VAL A 88 -15.50 -4.37 -14.27
C VAL A 88 -14.41 -5.07 -15.08
N LEU A 89 -13.36 -4.33 -15.48
CA LEU A 89 -12.14 -4.86 -16.07
C LEU A 89 -11.22 -5.34 -14.95
N ASP A 90 -11.28 -6.63 -14.62
CA ASP A 90 -10.49 -7.24 -13.54
C ASP A 90 -9.43 -8.23 -14.04
N HIS A 91 -9.08 -8.12 -15.31
CA HIS A 91 -7.89 -8.70 -15.93
C HIS A 91 -7.16 -7.60 -16.71
N LEU A 92 -6.00 -7.18 -16.21
CA LEU A 92 -5.29 -5.99 -16.70
C LEU A 92 -3.92 -6.37 -17.27
N GLU A 93 -3.62 -5.87 -18.47
CA GLU A 93 -2.27 -5.91 -19.01
C GLU A 93 -1.52 -4.64 -18.60
N ILE A 94 -0.62 -4.76 -17.63
CA ILE A 94 0.15 -3.64 -17.08
C ILE A 94 1.60 -3.79 -17.50
N GLY A 95 2.14 -2.76 -18.17
CA GLY A 95 3.57 -2.68 -18.47
C GLY A 95 4.41 -2.64 -17.18
N ARG A 96 5.48 -3.45 -17.09
CA ARG A 96 6.37 -3.52 -15.91
C ARG A 96 7.83 -3.23 -16.30
N PRO A 97 8.61 -2.54 -15.45
CA PRO A 97 8.23 -1.98 -14.14
C PRO A 97 7.19 -0.85 -14.27
N CYS A 98 6.43 -0.58 -13.20
CA CYS A 98 5.28 0.34 -13.25
C CYS A 98 5.23 1.37 -12.13
N ILE A 99 6.19 1.37 -11.20
CA ILE A 99 6.33 2.33 -10.10
C ILE A 99 7.77 2.84 -10.07
N ASP A 100 7.93 4.15 -10.22
CA ASP A 100 9.18 4.88 -10.07
C ASP A 100 9.08 5.87 -8.90
N MET A 101 9.88 5.65 -7.86
CA MET A 101 9.94 6.51 -6.66
C MET A 101 11.31 7.19 -6.50
N GLU A 102 12.03 7.39 -7.60
CA GLU A 102 13.41 7.89 -7.60
C GLU A 102 13.49 9.29 -6.99
N THR A 103 12.56 10.19 -7.34
CA THR A 103 12.53 11.56 -6.83
C THR A 103 11.13 11.92 -6.39
N VAL A 104 10.32 12.56 -7.23
CA VAL A 104 8.86 12.52 -7.10
C VAL A 104 8.36 11.11 -7.44
N GLY A 105 7.09 10.82 -7.16
CA GLY A 105 6.53 9.50 -7.45
C GLY A 105 5.87 9.48 -8.82
N PHE A 106 6.16 8.45 -9.62
CA PHE A 106 5.46 8.16 -10.88
C PHE A 106 4.95 6.73 -10.90
N ASN A 107 3.80 6.51 -11.52
CA ASN A 107 3.29 5.19 -11.84
C ASN A 107 2.58 5.16 -13.19
N ILE A 108 2.40 3.96 -13.74
CA ILE A 108 1.63 3.73 -14.99
C ILE A 108 0.51 2.70 -14.81
N GLU A 109 0.41 2.11 -13.61
CA GLU A 109 -0.70 1.26 -13.17
C GLU A 109 -1.87 2.10 -12.64
N TRP A 110 -3.11 1.61 -12.73
CA TRP A 110 -4.29 2.41 -12.39
C TRP A 110 -5.44 1.67 -11.67
N SER A 111 -5.40 0.34 -11.49
CA SER A 111 -6.49 -0.41 -10.83
C SER A 111 -6.00 -1.72 -10.19
N GLN A 112 -6.91 -2.41 -9.50
CA GLN A 112 -6.69 -3.67 -8.81
C GLN A 112 -6.27 -4.77 -9.80
N GLU A 113 -5.21 -5.49 -9.45
CA GLU A 113 -4.61 -6.54 -10.28
C GLU A 113 -5.22 -7.92 -10.05
N LEU A 114 -6.10 -8.04 -9.04
CA LEU A 114 -6.85 -9.24 -8.71
C LEU A 114 -8.25 -9.20 -9.31
N SER A 115 -8.83 -10.38 -9.55
CA SER A 115 -10.24 -10.47 -9.90
C SER A 115 -11.13 -9.90 -8.77
N LEU A 116 -12.38 -9.56 -9.09
CA LEU A 116 -13.33 -9.07 -8.08
C LEU A 116 -13.54 -10.07 -6.92
N GLU A 117 -13.62 -11.37 -7.22
CA GLU A 117 -13.77 -12.42 -6.20
C GLU A 117 -12.51 -12.57 -5.34
N GLN A 118 -11.33 -12.51 -5.98
CA GLN A 118 -10.05 -12.56 -5.28
C GLN A 118 -9.88 -11.35 -4.36
N SER A 119 -10.24 -10.16 -4.86
CA SER A 119 -10.21 -8.91 -4.10
C SER A 119 -11.09 -8.97 -2.86
N LEU A 120 -12.36 -9.39 -3.02
CA LEU A 120 -13.27 -9.61 -1.89
C LEU A 120 -12.66 -10.58 -0.87
N THR A 121 -12.11 -11.70 -1.35
CA THR A 121 -11.49 -12.71 -0.48
C THR A 121 -10.27 -12.15 0.28
N GLU A 122 -9.42 -11.36 -0.35
CA GLU A 122 -8.26 -10.72 0.30
C GLU A 122 -8.69 -9.69 1.35
N TYR A 123 -9.72 -8.90 1.07
CA TYR A 123 -10.25 -7.91 2.02
C TYR A 123 -10.89 -8.58 3.24
N VAL A 124 -11.61 -9.69 3.04
CA VAL A 124 -12.14 -10.50 4.15
C VAL A 124 -11.01 -11.15 4.96
N LYS A 125 -9.98 -11.71 4.31
CA LYS A 125 -8.80 -12.24 5.01
C LYS A 125 -8.12 -11.17 5.86
N ALA A 126 -7.97 -9.95 5.33
CA ALA A 126 -7.37 -8.83 6.05
C ALA A 126 -8.18 -8.49 7.31
N ALA A 127 -9.50 -8.35 7.19
CA ALA A 127 -10.38 -8.09 8.34
C ALA A 127 -10.28 -9.21 9.39
N MET A 128 -10.28 -10.48 8.96
CA MET A 128 -10.12 -11.61 9.87
C MET A 128 -8.77 -11.59 10.60
N LEU A 129 -7.67 -11.35 9.88
CA LEU A 129 -6.32 -11.27 10.48
C LEU A 129 -6.20 -10.08 11.45
N ILE A 130 -6.86 -8.96 11.17
CA ILE A 130 -6.92 -7.81 12.10
C ILE A 130 -7.66 -8.19 13.38
N GLU A 131 -8.79 -8.90 13.31
CA GLU A 131 -9.50 -9.37 14.52
C GLU A 131 -8.68 -10.38 15.32
N MET A 132 -7.95 -11.29 14.65
CA MET A 132 -7.00 -12.18 15.33
C MET A 132 -5.87 -11.39 16.01
N ALA A 133 -5.38 -10.32 15.37
CA ALA A 133 -4.36 -9.44 15.92
C ALA A 133 -4.87 -8.72 17.18
N LYS A 134 -6.10 -8.18 17.15
CA LYS A 134 -6.75 -7.55 18.31
C LYS A 134 -6.94 -8.54 19.47
N ALA A 135 -7.39 -9.76 19.18
CA ALA A 135 -7.55 -10.81 20.18
C ALA A 135 -6.23 -11.18 20.88
N GLU A 136 -5.10 -11.02 20.19
CA GLU A 136 -3.74 -11.21 20.73
C GLU A 136 -3.15 -9.95 21.37
N GLY A 137 -3.95 -8.90 21.55
CA GLY A 137 -3.55 -7.65 22.17
C GLY A 137 -2.54 -6.85 21.33
N LEU A 138 -2.61 -6.97 20.00
CA LEU A 138 -1.85 -6.11 19.09
C LEU A 138 -2.60 -4.78 18.93
N ALA A 139 -1.86 -3.67 19.06
CA ALA A 139 -2.37 -2.30 19.00
C ALA A 139 -3.46 -1.90 20.04
N PRO A 140 -3.19 -2.08 21.34
CA PRO A 140 -4.12 -1.67 22.39
C PRO A 140 -4.39 -0.16 22.35
N GLY A 141 -5.64 0.23 22.52
CA GLY A 141 -6.12 1.62 22.43
C GLY A 141 -6.19 2.18 21.02
N LEU A 142 -5.95 1.35 19.99
CA LEU A 142 -6.09 1.67 18.58
C LEU A 142 -6.86 0.55 17.87
N GLU A 143 -7.98 0.09 18.41
CA GLU A 143 -8.72 -1.05 17.84
C GLU A 143 -9.69 -0.62 16.73
N ASP A 144 -10.35 0.53 16.89
CA ASP A 144 -11.39 1.03 15.98
C ASP A 144 -10.84 1.28 14.57
N THR A 145 -11.39 0.57 13.59
CA THR A 145 -10.90 0.54 12.21
C THR A 145 -12.06 0.71 11.23
N VAL A 146 -11.85 1.55 10.21
CA VAL A 146 -12.74 1.72 9.07
C VAL A 146 -12.04 1.22 7.82
N ILE A 147 -12.72 0.36 7.06
CA ILE A 147 -12.28 -0.08 5.74
C ILE A 147 -13.24 0.57 4.74
N ASP A 148 -12.69 1.34 3.80
CA ASP A 148 -13.44 2.04 2.76
C ASP A 148 -13.18 1.36 1.41
N MET A 149 -14.23 0.82 0.79
CA MET A 149 -14.08 0.17 -0.51
C MET A 149 -13.86 1.24 -1.60
N SER A 150 -13.26 0.85 -2.72
CA SER A 150 -13.15 1.74 -3.87
C SER A 150 -13.58 1.04 -5.15
N VAL A 151 -14.42 1.71 -5.92
CA VAL A 151 -14.93 1.25 -7.22
C VAL A 151 -14.71 2.34 -8.27
N GLY A 152 -14.60 1.95 -9.54
CA GLY A 152 -14.45 2.89 -10.66
C GLY A 152 -14.89 2.26 -11.98
N TYR A 153 -14.37 2.81 -13.08
CA TYR A 153 -14.84 2.62 -14.46
C TYR A 153 -16.04 3.51 -14.78
N ASP A 154 -17.09 2.99 -15.43
CA ASP A 154 -18.32 3.69 -15.78
C ASP A 154 -19.55 3.10 -15.05
N LEU A 155 -20.69 3.79 -15.12
CA LEU A 155 -21.94 3.38 -14.50
C LEU A 155 -22.43 2.04 -15.07
N ALA A 156 -22.24 1.80 -16.36
CA ALA A 156 -22.62 0.54 -17.00
C ALA A 156 -21.86 -0.64 -16.37
N GLY A 157 -20.55 -0.49 -16.16
CA GLY A 157 -19.68 -1.44 -15.48
C GLY A 157 -20.07 -1.64 -14.02
N ILE A 158 -20.36 -0.55 -13.29
CA ILE A 158 -20.79 -0.62 -11.88
C ILE A 158 -22.13 -1.35 -11.74
N ARG A 159 -23.04 -1.22 -12.70
CA ARG A 159 -24.33 -1.92 -12.71
C ARG A 159 -24.25 -3.40 -13.06
N THR A 160 -23.10 -3.90 -13.50
CA THR A 160 -22.96 -5.33 -13.83
C THR A 160 -23.13 -6.21 -12.58
N ASP A 161 -23.67 -7.41 -12.78
CA ASP A 161 -23.86 -8.39 -11.70
C ASP A 161 -22.55 -8.68 -10.95
N LYS A 162 -21.41 -8.65 -11.65
CA LYS A 162 -20.09 -8.93 -11.07
C LYS A 162 -19.66 -7.85 -10.08
N VAL A 163 -19.80 -6.56 -10.42
CA VAL A 163 -19.45 -5.45 -9.51
C VAL A 163 -20.47 -5.36 -8.37
N ARG A 164 -21.76 -5.55 -8.67
CA ARG A 164 -22.81 -5.57 -7.63
C ARG A 164 -22.64 -6.73 -6.65
N ALA A 165 -22.22 -7.91 -7.11
CA ALA A 165 -21.88 -9.04 -6.25
C ALA A 165 -20.68 -8.73 -5.35
N PHE A 166 -19.66 -8.03 -5.86
CA PHE A 166 -18.55 -7.55 -5.03
C PHE A 166 -19.04 -6.57 -3.94
N ILE A 167 -19.83 -5.55 -4.30
CA ILE A 167 -20.38 -4.57 -3.35
C ILE A 167 -21.24 -5.27 -2.28
N ALA A 168 -22.13 -6.18 -2.70
CA ALA A 168 -22.95 -6.97 -1.79
C ALA A 168 -22.09 -7.81 -0.83
N GLY A 169 -21.03 -8.45 -1.34
CA GLY A 169 -20.09 -9.22 -0.51
C GLY A 169 -19.27 -8.35 0.45
N MET A 170 -18.98 -7.09 0.11
CA MET A 170 -18.34 -6.15 1.04
C MET A 170 -19.28 -5.71 2.16
N LYS A 171 -20.58 -5.58 1.88
CA LYS A 171 -21.62 -5.25 2.88
C LYS A 171 -22.01 -6.46 3.74
N ASP A 172 -21.89 -7.68 3.20
CA ASP A 172 -22.09 -8.93 3.92
C ASP A 172 -21.13 -10.04 3.41
N ALA A 173 -20.04 -10.22 4.15
CA ALA A 173 -19.02 -11.22 3.91
C ALA A 173 -19.24 -12.54 4.67
N GLY A 174 -20.39 -12.74 5.32
CA GLY A 174 -20.63 -13.88 6.21
C GLY A 174 -20.28 -15.24 5.59
N ALA A 175 -20.70 -15.48 4.34
CA ALA A 175 -20.39 -16.70 3.61
C ALA A 175 -18.88 -16.90 3.35
N VAL A 176 -18.17 -15.82 3.01
CA VAL A 176 -16.72 -15.86 2.78
C VAL A 176 -15.98 -16.12 4.09
N ILE A 177 -16.39 -15.46 5.17
CA ILE A 177 -15.84 -15.65 6.51
C ILE A 177 -16.05 -17.09 6.98
N ASP A 178 -17.25 -17.67 6.82
CA ASP A 178 -17.56 -19.04 7.23
C ASP A 178 -16.74 -20.08 6.48
N ARG A 179 -16.50 -19.85 5.19
CA ARG A 179 -15.62 -20.68 4.36
C ARG A 179 -14.17 -20.58 4.86
N LEU A 180 -13.69 -19.36 5.14
CA LEU A 180 -12.30 -19.10 5.51
C LEU A 180 -11.97 -19.54 6.94
N ARG A 181 -12.85 -19.32 7.92
CA ARG A 181 -12.57 -19.69 9.32
C ARG A 181 -12.34 -21.19 9.51
N ARG A 182 -12.99 -22.03 8.68
CA ARG A 182 -12.77 -23.49 8.66
C ARG A 182 -11.37 -23.89 8.22
N GLN A 183 -10.65 -22.99 7.57
CA GLN A 183 -9.27 -23.21 7.10
C GLN A 183 -8.22 -22.75 8.11
N ILE A 184 -8.61 -22.05 9.19
CA ILE A 184 -7.65 -21.62 10.22
C ILE A 184 -6.94 -22.86 10.78
N PRO A 185 -5.59 -22.92 10.80
CA PRO A 185 -4.84 -24.10 11.25
C PRO A 185 -5.18 -24.50 12.69
N ASP A 186 -5.06 -25.80 13.02
CA ASP A 186 -5.45 -26.33 14.33
C ASP A 186 -4.69 -25.69 15.50
N ALA A 187 -3.42 -25.33 15.32
CA ALA A 187 -2.62 -24.59 16.30
C ALA A 187 -3.24 -23.22 16.69
N TYR A 188 -4.12 -22.70 15.85
CA TYR A 188 -4.82 -21.43 16.01
C TYR A 188 -6.34 -21.59 16.06
N ALA A 189 -6.85 -22.80 16.37
CA ALA A 189 -8.28 -23.12 16.38
C ALA A 189 -9.12 -22.17 17.25
N ARG A 190 -8.53 -21.58 18.31
CA ARG A 190 -9.17 -20.54 19.14
C ARG A 190 -9.70 -19.34 18.37
N PHE A 191 -9.16 -19.06 17.19
CA PHE A 191 -9.62 -17.94 16.35
C PHE A 191 -10.84 -18.29 15.47
N ARG A 192 -11.22 -19.56 15.37
CA ARG A 192 -12.38 -19.97 14.54
C ARG A 192 -13.69 -19.38 15.03
N ASP A 193 -13.79 -19.13 16.34
CA ASP A 193 -14.99 -18.65 17.03
C ASP A 193 -14.98 -17.14 17.29
N LEU A 194 -14.00 -16.40 16.78
CA LEU A 194 -14.00 -14.93 16.87
C LEU A 194 -15.23 -14.34 16.15
N ALA A 195 -15.77 -13.27 16.73
CA ALA A 195 -16.83 -12.47 16.13
C ALA A 195 -16.24 -11.55 15.06
N TYR A 196 -16.01 -12.10 13.85
CA TYR A 196 -15.56 -11.31 12.71
C TYR A 196 -16.66 -10.37 12.20
N PRO A 197 -16.32 -9.12 11.81
CA PRO A 197 -17.29 -8.21 11.20
C PRO A 197 -17.75 -8.76 9.85
N THR A 198 -19.07 -8.93 9.69
CA THR A 198 -19.64 -9.39 8.41
C THR A 198 -19.75 -8.25 7.40
N CYS A 199 -20.04 -7.04 7.85
CA CYS A 199 -19.88 -5.84 7.02
C CYS A 199 -18.40 -5.44 7.02
N ILE A 200 -17.72 -5.64 5.89
CA ILE A 200 -16.34 -5.17 5.68
C ILE A 200 -16.36 -3.68 5.37
N SER A 201 -17.28 -3.25 4.52
CA SER A 201 -17.42 -1.85 4.14
C SER A 201 -18.82 -1.56 3.58
N ASP A 202 -19.36 -0.43 4.00
CA ASP A 202 -20.63 0.17 3.56
C ASP A 202 -20.45 1.67 3.21
N SER A 203 -19.20 2.08 3.01
CA SER A 203 -18.80 3.34 2.38
C SER A 203 -17.93 3.06 1.15
N VAL A 204 -17.94 3.97 0.18
CA VAL A 204 -17.20 3.81 -1.07
C VAL A 204 -16.56 5.11 -1.55
N THR A 205 -15.26 5.04 -1.88
CA THR A 205 -14.58 6.06 -2.67
C THR A 205 -14.65 5.73 -4.16
N VAL A 206 -15.39 6.55 -4.92
CA VAL A 206 -15.48 6.50 -6.37
C VAL A 206 -14.20 7.07 -6.99
N SER A 207 -13.47 6.24 -7.71
CA SER A 207 -12.29 6.67 -8.47
C SER A 207 -12.72 7.15 -9.85
N THR A 208 -12.75 8.47 -10.04
CA THR A 208 -12.94 9.06 -11.37
C THR A 208 -11.61 8.98 -12.12
N PHE A 209 -11.60 8.33 -13.28
CA PHE A 209 -10.40 8.28 -14.13
C PHE A 209 -10.24 9.62 -14.89
N HIS A 210 -9.03 9.93 -15.34
CA HIS A 210 -8.82 11.11 -16.19
C HIS A 210 -9.65 11.01 -17.47
N GLY A 211 -10.46 12.02 -17.74
CA GLY A 211 -11.41 12.08 -18.84
C GLY A 211 -12.79 11.46 -18.56
N CYS A 212 -13.10 11.12 -17.31
CA CYS A 212 -14.45 10.70 -16.92
C CYS A 212 -15.43 11.89 -17.08
N PRO A 213 -16.50 11.76 -17.89
CA PRO A 213 -17.44 12.85 -18.10
C PRO A 213 -18.13 13.30 -16.80
N PRO A 214 -18.38 14.60 -16.59
CA PRO A 214 -18.99 15.08 -15.34
C PRO A 214 -20.35 14.43 -15.02
N GLY A 215 -21.20 14.25 -16.04
CA GLY A 215 -22.49 13.58 -15.86
C GLY A 215 -22.36 12.11 -15.46
N GLU A 216 -21.27 11.44 -15.86
CA GLU A 216 -20.98 10.06 -15.48
C GLU A 216 -20.60 9.97 -14.00
N ILE A 217 -19.75 10.91 -13.52
CA ILE A 217 -19.37 11.02 -12.10
C ILE A 217 -20.61 11.15 -11.22
N GLU A 218 -21.52 12.06 -11.58
CA GLU A 218 -22.77 12.27 -10.85
C GLU A 218 -23.66 11.03 -10.86
N ALA A 219 -23.84 10.40 -12.02
CA ALA A 219 -24.72 9.24 -12.16
C ALA A 219 -24.19 8.03 -11.37
N ILE A 220 -22.88 7.80 -11.35
CA ILE A 220 -22.24 6.76 -10.54
C ILE A 220 -22.48 7.01 -9.04
N ALA A 221 -22.17 8.21 -8.56
CA ALA A 221 -22.32 8.54 -7.15
C ALA A 221 -23.79 8.46 -6.70
N ALA A 222 -24.72 8.96 -7.51
CA ALA A 222 -26.15 8.86 -7.24
C ALA A 222 -26.63 7.41 -7.18
N HIS A 223 -26.18 6.55 -8.11
CA HIS A 223 -26.51 5.13 -8.14
C HIS A 223 -26.01 4.40 -6.88
N LEU A 224 -24.74 4.62 -6.50
CA LEU A 224 -24.15 3.98 -5.33
C LEU A 224 -24.85 4.38 -4.01
N MET A 225 -25.31 5.62 -3.89
CA MET A 225 -26.08 6.04 -2.73
C MET A 225 -27.54 5.54 -2.76
N ALA A 226 -28.24 5.74 -3.88
CA ALA A 226 -29.68 5.52 -3.96
C ALA A 226 -30.08 4.05 -4.17
N GLU A 227 -29.30 3.30 -4.94
CA GLU A 227 -29.59 1.91 -5.28
C GLU A 227 -28.77 0.93 -4.43
N GLU A 228 -27.47 1.21 -4.23
CA GLU A 228 -26.60 0.33 -3.44
C GLU A 228 -26.56 0.70 -1.93
N GLY A 229 -27.07 1.88 -1.55
CA GLY A 229 -27.20 2.28 -0.15
C GLY A 229 -25.87 2.50 0.56
N LEU A 230 -24.88 3.10 -0.13
CA LEU A 230 -23.55 3.38 0.40
C LEU A 230 -23.39 4.87 0.74
N ASP A 231 -22.51 5.17 1.69
CA ASP A 231 -21.94 6.52 1.82
C ASP A 231 -20.86 6.72 0.76
N VAL A 232 -20.82 7.87 0.09
CA VAL A 232 -19.99 8.05 -1.11
C VAL A 232 -18.99 9.19 -0.98
N VAL A 233 -17.74 8.93 -1.34
CA VAL A 233 -16.70 9.94 -1.57
C VAL A 233 -16.35 9.98 -3.06
N VAL A 234 -16.36 11.15 -3.68
CA VAL A 234 -15.92 11.32 -5.08
C VAL A 234 -14.47 11.80 -5.12
N LYS A 235 -13.57 11.01 -5.72
CA LYS A 235 -12.16 11.37 -5.92
C LYS A 235 -12.01 12.28 -7.13
N LEU A 236 -11.50 13.50 -6.91
CA LEU A 236 -11.38 14.55 -7.91
C LEU A 236 -9.94 14.70 -8.41
N ASN A 237 -9.77 15.08 -9.68
CA ASN A 237 -8.47 15.21 -10.34
C ASN A 237 -7.80 16.58 -10.07
N PRO A 238 -6.45 16.66 -10.05
CA PRO A 238 -5.73 17.91 -9.78
C PRO A 238 -5.90 18.98 -10.87
N THR A 239 -6.24 18.57 -12.09
CA THR A 239 -6.52 19.43 -13.25
C THR A 239 -7.70 20.38 -13.01
N LEU A 240 -8.50 20.14 -11.97
CA LEU A 240 -9.57 21.02 -11.51
C LEU A 240 -9.10 22.44 -11.16
N LEU A 241 -7.80 22.63 -10.86
CA LEU A 241 -7.19 23.97 -10.69
C LEU A 241 -7.27 24.81 -11.97
N GLY A 242 -7.36 24.16 -13.13
CA GLY A 242 -7.20 24.80 -14.43
C GLY A 242 -5.74 24.95 -14.83
N LYS A 243 -5.52 25.02 -16.15
CA LYS A 243 -4.18 25.01 -16.76
C LYS A 243 -3.26 26.12 -16.26
N ALA A 244 -3.77 27.35 -16.22
CA ALA A 244 -2.98 28.53 -15.86
C ALA A 244 -2.45 28.43 -14.42
N ASP A 245 -3.34 28.18 -13.46
CA ASP A 245 -2.98 28.13 -12.04
C ASP A 245 -2.14 26.91 -11.70
N LEU A 246 -2.44 25.76 -12.32
CA LEU A 246 -1.64 24.55 -12.15
C LEU A 246 -0.20 24.79 -12.63
N ASN A 247 -0.01 25.35 -13.83
CA ASN A 247 1.32 25.61 -14.36
C ASN A 247 2.05 26.70 -13.56
N ALA A 248 1.36 27.75 -13.12
CA ALA A 248 1.95 28.78 -12.27
C ALA A 248 2.50 28.20 -10.95
N LEU A 249 1.77 27.26 -10.33
CA LEU A 249 2.27 26.58 -9.13
C LEU A 249 3.36 25.57 -9.47
N LEU A 250 3.12 24.65 -10.39
CA LEU A 250 4.01 23.52 -10.68
C LEU A 250 5.34 23.98 -11.30
N HIS A 251 5.30 24.91 -12.26
CA HIS A 251 6.47 25.36 -13.01
C HIS A 251 7.08 26.58 -12.37
N ASP A 252 6.33 27.67 -12.23
CA ASP A 252 6.90 28.97 -11.87
C ASP A 252 7.27 29.06 -10.39
N ARG A 253 6.44 28.47 -9.49
CA ARG A 253 6.70 28.48 -8.05
C ARG A 253 7.55 27.31 -7.59
N LEU A 254 7.19 26.08 -7.99
CA LEU A 254 7.85 24.87 -7.51
C LEU A 254 9.05 24.44 -8.35
N GLY A 255 9.21 24.93 -9.58
CA GLY A 255 10.39 24.69 -10.43
C GLY A 255 10.37 23.39 -11.24
N TYR A 256 9.24 22.69 -11.36
CA TYR A 256 9.12 21.43 -12.10
C TYR A 256 8.83 21.64 -13.60
N THR A 257 9.65 22.43 -14.30
CA THR A 257 9.43 22.85 -15.70
C THR A 257 9.48 21.72 -16.73
N ASP A 258 9.98 20.54 -16.36
CA ASP A 258 10.01 19.31 -17.18
C ASP A 258 8.73 18.47 -17.07
N LEU A 259 7.89 18.73 -16.06
CA LEU A 259 6.64 18.00 -15.86
C LEU A 259 5.53 18.62 -16.70
N VAL A 260 5.31 18.06 -17.88
CA VAL A 260 4.31 18.56 -18.84
C VAL A 260 2.99 17.82 -18.68
N VAL A 261 1.94 18.54 -18.28
CA VAL A 261 0.55 18.05 -18.29
C VAL A 261 -0.02 18.23 -19.70
N PRO A 262 -0.52 17.17 -20.36
CA PRO A 262 -1.10 17.30 -21.70
C PRO A 262 -2.32 18.23 -21.73
N ASP A 263 -2.43 19.08 -22.75
CA ASP A 263 -3.57 20.00 -22.90
C ASP A 263 -4.91 19.27 -22.96
N ALA A 264 -4.93 18.12 -23.64
CA ALA A 264 -6.11 17.26 -23.74
C ALA A 264 -6.59 16.74 -22.37
N THR A 265 -5.72 16.65 -21.37
CA THR A 265 -6.10 16.25 -20.01
C THR A 265 -7.02 17.31 -19.39
N PHE A 266 -6.66 18.59 -19.53
CA PHE A 266 -7.52 19.66 -19.06
C PHE A 266 -8.86 19.64 -19.80
N ASP A 267 -8.87 19.45 -21.12
CA ASP A 267 -10.10 19.47 -21.93
C ASP A 267 -11.10 18.37 -21.58
N LYS A 268 -10.61 17.16 -21.30
CA LYS A 268 -11.44 15.98 -21.02
C LYS A 268 -11.89 15.90 -19.56
N ASP A 269 -11.07 16.38 -18.63
CA ASP A 269 -11.40 16.34 -17.20
C ASP A 269 -12.52 17.32 -16.84
N ALA A 270 -13.27 16.99 -15.79
CA ALA A 270 -14.31 17.84 -15.24
C ALA A 270 -13.77 19.22 -14.84
N LYS A 271 -14.50 20.28 -15.17
CA LYS A 271 -14.14 21.67 -14.85
C LYS A 271 -14.72 22.09 -13.52
N TRP A 272 -14.22 23.20 -12.99
CA TRP A 272 -14.70 23.76 -11.71
C TRP A 272 -16.21 23.96 -11.65
N GLN A 273 -16.80 24.51 -12.72
CA GLN A 273 -18.23 24.76 -12.80
C GLN A 273 -19.05 23.47 -12.75
N ASP A 274 -18.56 22.40 -13.40
CA ASP A 274 -19.22 21.10 -13.39
C ASP A 274 -19.19 20.50 -11.98
N VAL A 275 -17.99 20.46 -11.36
CA VAL A 275 -17.80 19.92 -10.01
C VAL A 275 -18.65 20.67 -8.99
N ARG A 276 -18.72 22.01 -9.09
CA ARG A 276 -19.56 22.82 -8.21
C ARG A 276 -21.02 22.35 -8.24
N ALA A 277 -21.56 22.21 -9.45
CA ALA A 277 -22.95 21.84 -9.66
C ALA A 277 -23.23 20.40 -9.22
N ILE A 278 -22.31 19.47 -9.50
CA ILE A 278 -22.41 18.05 -9.13
C ILE A 278 -22.37 17.87 -7.62
N VAL A 279 -21.39 18.49 -6.94
CA VAL A 279 -21.22 18.39 -5.48
C VAL A 279 -22.46 18.90 -4.75
N SER A 280 -23.06 20.02 -5.20
CA SER A 280 -24.31 20.51 -4.61
C SER A 280 -25.46 19.51 -4.78
N ARG A 281 -25.68 18.99 -5.99
CA ARG A 281 -26.79 18.06 -6.26
C ARG A 281 -26.63 16.73 -5.55
N LEU A 282 -25.41 16.20 -5.49
CA LEU A 282 -25.11 14.96 -4.77
C LEU A 282 -25.23 15.14 -3.27
N GLY A 283 -24.80 16.27 -2.72
CA GLY A 283 -25.02 16.62 -1.32
C GLY A 283 -26.50 16.66 -0.97
N ASP A 284 -27.31 17.37 -1.76
CA ASP A 284 -28.76 17.48 -1.53
C ASP A 284 -29.47 16.13 -1.71
N LEU A 285 -28.99 15.27 -2.63
CA LEU A 285 -29.47 13.90 -2.76
C LEU A 285 -29.16 13.10 -1.50
N ALA A 286 -27.90 13.14 -1.03
CA ALA A 286 -27.44 12.41 0.15
C ALA A 286 -28.24 12.81 1.40
N ASP A 287 -28.43 14.11 1.63
CA ASP A 287 -29.26 14.65 2.72
C ASP A 287 -30.70 14.11 2.66
N ARG A 288 -31.31 14.11 1.46
CA ARG A 288 -32.69 13.65 1.25
C ARG A 288 -32.87 12.15 1.53
N ILE A 289 -31.87 11.32 1.25
CA ILE A 289 -31.95 9.86 1.41
C ILE A 289 -31.22 9.34 2.65
N GLY A 290 -30.68 10.23 3.49
CA GLY A 290 -29.99 9.88 4.73
C GLY A 290 -28.66 9.16 4.52
N ARG A 291 -27.88 9.57 3.51
CA ARG A 291 -26.55 9.03 3.22
C ARG A 291 -25.46 10.08 3.41
N GLY A 292 -24.24 9.61 3.66
CA GLY A 292 -23.05 10.45 3.69
C GLY A 292 -22.51 10.72 2.29
N PHE A 293 -22.11 11.98 2.05
CA PHE A 293 -21.44 12.39 0.83
C PHE A 293 -20.19 13.22 1.14
N GLY A 294 -19.10 13.01 0.40
CA GLY A 294 -17.85 13.75 0.53
C GLY A 294 -17.03 13.78 -0.75
N VAL A 295 -15.89 14.44 -0.70
CA VAL A 295 -14.94 14.53 -1.82
C VAL A 295 -13.54 14.11 -1.38
N LYS A 296 -12.70 13.73 -2.34
CA LYS A 296 -11.30 13.42 -2.08
C LYS A 296 -10.35 14.23 -2.95
N PHE A 297 -9.39 14.89 -2.29
CA PHE A 297 -8.29 15.61 -2.92
C PHE A 297 -6.96 14.88 -2.64
N SER A 298 -6.33 14.23 -3.61
CA SER A 298 -6.72 14.17 -5.02
C SER A 298 -6.37 12.83 -5.64
N ASN A 299 -6.73 12.66 -6.91
CA ASN A 299 -6.08 11.67 -7.77
C ASN A 299 -4.64 12.07 -8.09
N THR A 300 -3.90 11.17 -8.75
CA THR A 300 -2.60 11.52 -9.33
C THR A 300 -2.76 12.56 -10.44
N LEU A 301 -1.65 13.20 -10.84
CA LEU A 301 -1.63 14.14 -11.97
C LEU A 301 -1.03 13.46 -13.20
N LEU A 302 -1.79 13.32 -14.28
CA LEU A 302 -1.28 12.82 -15.56
C LEU A 302 -0.23 13.79 -16.15
N VAL A 303 0.93 13.28 -16.53
CA VAL A 303 2.00 14.00 -17.23
C VAL A 303 2.58 13.17 -18.37
N HIS A 304 3.23 13.80 -19.33
CA HIS A 304 4.01 13.09 -20.34
C HIS A 304 5.14 12.28 -19.69
N ASN A 305 5.31 11.04 -20.13
CA ASN A 305 6.42 10.21 -19.70
C ASN A 305 7.71 10.69 -20.38
N HIS A 306 8.65 11.20 -19.59
CA HIS A 306 9.98 11.61 -20.03
C HIS A 306 11.08 10.65 -19.56
N LYS A 307 10.73 9.56 -18.87
CA LYS A 307 11.69 8.63 -18.25
C LYS A 307 11.88 7.35 -19.07
N PRO A 308 13.11 6.82 -19.12
CA PRO A 308 13.40 5.53 -19.77
C PRO A 308 13.12 4.32 -18.86
N PHE A 309 12.61 4.52 -17.64
CA PHE A 309 12.38 3.48 -16.65
C PHE A 309 11.19 2.57 -17.00
N PHE A 310 10.10 3.16 -17.48
CA PHE A 310 8.91 2.42 -17.88
C PHE A 310 9.10 1.72 -19.24
N PRO A 311 8.29 0.69 -19.55
CA PRO A 311 8.36 0.01 -20.83
C PRO A 311 8.30 0.94 -22.05
N ALA A 312 8.97 0.54 -23.13
CA ALA A 312 8.91 1.27 -24.39
C ALA A 312 7.46 1.42 -24.87
N GLY A 313 7.11 2.61 -25.36
CA GLY A 313 5.74 2.94 -25.81
C GLY A 313 4.83 3.55 -24.74
N THR A 314 5.26 3.62 -23.48
CA THR A 314 4.54 4.35 -22.44
C THR A 314 4.70 5.85 -22.63
N GLY A 315 3.70 6.52 -23.20
CA GLY A 315 3.73 7.97 -23.49
C GLY A 315 3.32 8.89 -22.34
N GLU A 316 2.61 8.36 -21.34
CA GLU A 316 2.09 9.13 -20.20
C GLU A 316 2.34 8.38 -18.88
N MET A 317 2.38 9.12 -17.78
CA MET A 317 2.56 8.59 -16.43
C MET A 317 1.84 9.46 -15.40
N TYR A 318 1.59 8.89 -14.22
CA TYR A 318 0.83 9.51 -13.14
C TYR A 318 1.77 10.04 -12.05
N LEU A 319 1.85 11.35 -11.89
CA LEU A 319 2.62 12.04 -10.85
C LEU A 319 1.92 11.95 -9.49
N SER A 320 2.73 11.67 -8.46
CA SER A 320 2.39 11.70 -7.04
C SER A 320 3.55 12.31 -6.23
N GLY A 321 3.35 12.47 -4.92
CA GLY A 321 4.38 12.98 -4.02
C GLY A 321 4.32 14.51 -3.80
N PRO A 322 5.45 15.13 -3.40
CA PRO A 322 5.49 16.49 -2.85
C PRO A 322 4.78 17.59 -3.66
N PRO A 323 5.00 17.77 -4.99
CA PRO A 323 4.33 18.85 -5.73
C PRO A 323 2.80 18.71 -5.72
N LEU A 324 2.29 17.47 -5.69
CA LEU A 324 0.85 17.21 -5.64
C LEU A 324 0.23 17.71 -4.34
N HIS A 325 0.98 17.78 -3.23
CA HIS A 325 0.50 18.31 -1.96
C HIS A 325 0.07 19.77 -2.10
N VAL A 326 0.92 20.61 -2.70
CA VAL A 326 0.65 22.05 -2.89
C VAL A 326 -0.57 22.26 -3.78
N LEU A 327 -0.65 21.53 -4.89
CA LEU A 327 -1.79 21.60 -5.81
C LEU A 327 -3.10 21.17 -5.14
N ALA A 328 -3.07 20.08 -4.37
CA ALA A 328 -4.26 19.56 -3.70
C ALA A 328 -4.71 20.45 -2.54
N ILE A 329 -3.80 21.05 -1.77
CA ILE A 329 -4.15 22.00 -0.70
C ILE A 329 -4.77 23.29 -1.28
N GLU A 330 -4.26 23.77 -2.41
CA GLU A 330 -4.89 24.90 -3.12
C GLU A 330 -6.32 24.56 -3.56
N LEU A 331 -6.56 23.33 -4.04
CA LEU A 331 -7.92 22.85 -4.35
C LEU A 331 -8.80 22.75 -3.11
N VAL A 332 -8.28 22.29 -1.98
CA VAL A 332 -9.02 22.29 -0.71
C VAL A 332 -9.44 23.71 -0.33
N GLY A 333 -8.55 24.70 -0.50
CA GLY A 333 -8.86 26.12 -0.31
C GLY A 333 -10.00 26.61 -1.20
N ARG A 334 -9.94 26.33 -2.50
CA ARG A 334 -11.01 26.68 -3.46
C ARG A 334 -12.33 26.00 -3.13
N PHE A 335 -12.28 24.72 -2.74
CA PHE A 335 -13.46 23.95 -2.37
C PHE A 335 -14.13 24.52 -1.13
N ARG A 336 -13.35 24.85 -0.09
CA ARG A 336 -13.86 25.44 1.14
C ARG A 336 -14.37 26.87 0.96
N ALA A 337 -13.82 27.63 0.01
CA ALA A 337 -14.35 28.94 -0.34
C ALA A 337 -15.77 28.86 -0.94
N GLU A 338 -16.11 27.77 -1.64
CA GLU A 338 -17.43 27.55 -2.23
C GLU A 338 -18.40 26.85 -1.25
N PHE A 339 -17.94 25.81 -0.56
CA PHE A 339 -18.81 24.89 0.19
C PHE A 339 -18.67 25.00 1.72
N GLY A 340 -17.77 25.84 2.22
CA GLY A 340 -17.43 25.87 3.64
C GLY A 340 -16.94 24.51 4.14
N ASP A 341 -17.26 24.19 5.40
CA ASP A 341 -16.96 22.89 6.02
C ASP A 341 -18.14 21.90 5.91
N ARG A 342 -19.06 22.11 4.95
CA ARG A 342 -20.27 21.28 4.79
C ARG A 342 -19.94 19.82 4.49
N PHE A 343 -18.97 19.58 3.60
CA PHE A 343 -18.65 18.24 3.13
C PHE A 343 -17.33 17.73 3.70
N PRO A 344 -17.27 16.47 4.19
CA PRO A 344 -16.01 15.86 4.56
C PRO A 344 -15.08 15.74 3.34
N ILE A 345 -13.80 15.97 3.60
CA ILE A 345 -12.74 15.90 2.59
C ILE A 345 -11.75 14.81 2.99
N SER A 346 -11.72 13.71 2.24
CA SER A 346 -10.60 12.75 2.28
C SER A 346 -9.40 13.38 1.57
N PHE A 347 -8.19 13.16 2.07
CA PHE A 347 -6.98 13.76 1.50
C PHE A 347 -5.86 12.76 1.27
N SER A 348 -5.31 12.77 0.06
CA SER A 348 -4.18 11.94 -0.37
C SER A 348 -3.39 12.66 -1.45
N ALA A 349 -2.39 13.44 -1.06
CA ALA A 349 -1.49 14.11 -1.99
C ALA A 349 -0.19 14.53 -1.29
N GLY A 350 0.92 13.86 -1.61
CA GLY A 350 2.24 14.20 -1.08
C GLY A 350 2.34 14.23 0.45
N ILE A 351 1.52 13.43 1.13
CA ILE A 351 1.55 13.32 2.59
C ILE A 351 2.81 12.55 3.01
N ASP A 352 3.53 13.12 3.95
CA ASP A 352 4.64 12.51 4.69
C ASP A 352 4.49 12.81 6.19
N VAL A 353 5.39 12.30 7.03
CA VAL A 353 5.31 12.51 8.49
C VAL A 353 5.26 14.00 8.83
N GLY A 354 6.03 14.83 8.13
CA GLY A 354 6.20 16.23 8.47
C GLY A 354 5.08 17.17 8.03
N ASN A 355 4.05 16.71 7.32
CA ASN A 355 2.88 17.53 6.95
C ASN A 355 1.54 16.88 7.33
N PHE A 356 1.57 15.67 7.87
CA PHE A 356 0.37 14.92 8.25
C PHE A 356 -0.43 15.62 9.35
N ALA A 357 0.22 15.99 10.45
CA ALA A 357 -0.46 16.64 11.58
C ALA A 357 -1.05 18.01 11.20
N ASP A 358 -0.36 18.77 10.34
CA ASP A 358 -0.89 20.02 9.79
C ASP A 358 -2.16 19.78 8.96
N THR A 359 -2.16 18.73 8.13
CA THR A 359 -3.29 18.34 7.29
C THR A 359 -4.48 17.89 8.14
N VAL A 360 -4.23 17.17 9.24
CA VAL A 360 -5.25 16.77 10.22
C VAL A 360 -5.85 18.01 10.93
N ALA A 361 -5.05 19.03 11.23
CA ALA A 361 -5.54 20.29 11.83
C ALA A 361 -6.48 21.09 10.90
N LEU A 362 -6.46 20.82 9.59
CA LEU A 362 -7.45 21.34 8.66
C LEU A 362 -8.80 20.62 8.80
N GLY A 363 -8.89 19.50 9.52
CA GLY A 363 -10.08 18.67 9.59
C GLY A 363 -10.29 17.77 8.37
N LEU A 364 -9.25 17.52 7.56
CA LEU A 364 -9.33 16.53 6.49
C LEU A 364 -9.37 15.12 7.10
N LYS A 365 -10.23 14.26 6.57
CA LYS A 365 -10.43 12.90 7.07
C LYS A 365 -10.98 11.93 6.01
N PRO A 366 -10.35 10.75 5.84
CA PRO A 366 -9.01 10.42 6.34
C PRO A 366 -7.92 11.28 5.69
N VAL A 367 -6.72 11.24 6.27
CA VAL A 367 -5.48 11.70 5.63
C VAL A 367 -4.67 10.46 5.31
N SER A 368 -4.62 10.08 4.04
CA SER A 368 -4.06 8.82 3.59
C SER A 368 -2.78 8.96 2.78
N VAL A 369 -1.97 7.89 2.81
CA VAL A 369 -0.57 7.91 2.36
C VAL A 369 -0.29 6.83 1.34
N CYS A 370 0.50 7.17 0.30
CA CYS A 370 0.98 6.21 -0.69
C CYS A 370 2.47 6.38 -0.98
N THR A 371 2.87 7.48 -1.62
CA THR A 371 4.25 7.73 -2.10
C THR A 371 5.29 7.58 -0.99
N ASP A 372 5.01 8.08 0.22
CA ASP A 372 5.99 8.04 1.31
C ASP A 372 6.21 6.62 1.87
N LEU A 373 5.18 5.77 1.85
CA LEU A 373 5.26 4.35 2.23
C LEU A 373 6.04 3.50 1.20
N LEU A 374 6.27 4.01 -0.01
CA LEU A 374 7.13 3.37 -1.01
C LEU A 374 8.61 3.76 -0.85
N LYS A 375 8.97 4.53 0.19
CA LYS A 375 10.33 5.04 0.43
C LYS A 375 10.83 4.72 1.84
N GLY A 376 12.14 4.60 1.99
CA GLY A 376 12.81 4.50 3.29
C GLY A 376 12.35 3.30 4.13
N ALA A 377 11.73 3.58 5.29
CA ALA A 377 11.24 2.56 6.22
C ALA A 377 9.89 1.92 5.81
N GLY A 378 9.30 2.35 4.70
CA GLY A 378 8.04 1.85 4.17
C GLY A 378 6.90 1.89 5.18
N TYR A 379 6.18 0.78 5.35
CA TYR A 379 5.10 0.64 6.35
C TYR A 379 5.51 1.11 7.75
N GLY A 380 6.76 0.86 8.17
CA GLY A 380 7.25 1.22 9.50
C GLY A 380 7.26 2.72 9.81
N LYS A 381 7.01 3.58 8.82
CA LYS A 381 6.79 5.01 9.04
C LYS A 381 5.45 5.31 9.70
N GLY A 382 4.43 4.45 9.55
CA GLY A 382 3.10 4.68 10.11
C GLY A 382 3.10 5.02 11.60
N ALA A 383 3.95 4.34 12.38
CA ALA A 383 4.10 4.63 13.81
C ALA A 383 4.66 6.04 14.06
N ASP A 384 5.50 6.55 13.15
CA ASP A 384 6.09 7.89 13.22
C ASP A 384 5.01 8.96 12.91
N TYR A 385 4.05 8.69 12.01
CA TYR A 385 2.89 9.57 11.77
C TYR A 385 1.99 9.72 13.00
N VAL A 386 1.67 8.61 13.65
CA VAL A 386 0.82 8.59 14.85
C VAL A 386 1.53 9.28 16.02
N ALA A 387 2.84 9.05 16.17
CA ALA A 387 3.65 9.72 17.19
C ALA A 387 3.75 11.23 16.95
N ASP A 388 4.06 11.67 15.72
CA ASP A 388 4.15 13.10 15.40
C ASP A 388 2.82 13.81 15.65
N LEU A 389 1.67 13.23 15.25
CA LEU A 389 0.36 13.80 15.56
C LEU A 389 0.14 13.94 17.07
N ALA A 390 0.49 12.92 17.86
CA ALA A 390 0.35 12.97 19.31
C ALA A 390 1.23 14.05 19.94
N ASP A 391 2.47 14.21 19.46
CA ASP A 391 3.40 15.24 19.92
C ASP A 391 2.89 16.64 19.56
N ARG A 392 2.39 16.85 18.33
CA ARG A 392 1.78 18.11 17.88
C ARG A 392 0.53 18.48 18.68
N MET A 393 -0.31 17.50 19.01
CA MET A 393 -1.45 17.70 19.92
C MET A 393 -0.97 18.07 21.33
N ALA A 394 0.13 17.49 21.80
CA ALA A 394 0.72 17.81 23.10
C ALA A 394 1.25 19.24 23.16
N GLU A 395 1.94 19.71 22.12
CA GLU A 395 2.50 21.07 22.02
C GLU A 395 1.45 22.16 22.23
N VAL A 396 0.21 21.92 21.82
CA VAL A 396 -0.90 22.86 21.97
C VAL A 396 -1.91 22.45 23.05
N GLU A 397 -1.58 21.45 23.87
CA GLU A 397 -2.45 20.95 24.95
C GLU A 397 -3.87 20.60 24.43
N ALA A 398 -3.94 19.88 23.31
CA ALA A 398 -5.17 19.35 22.76
C ALA A 398 -5.34 17.88 23.16
N THR A 399 -6.50 17.56 23.72
CA THR A 399 -6.88 16.18 24.12
C THR A 399 -7.62 15.43 23.02
N ASP A 400 -8.13 16.13 22.01
CA ASP A 400 -8.89 15.58 20.89
C ASP A 400 -8.64 16.37 19.58
N LEU A 401 -9.00 15.78 18.44
CA LEU A 401 -8.73 16.36 17.13
C LEU A 401 -9.47 17.69 16.85
N ASP A 402 -10.66 17.91 17.43
CA ASP A 402 -11.38 19.17 17.21
C ASP A 402 -10.71 20.30 17.99
N THR A 403 -10.33 20.04 19.25
CA THR A 403 -9.53 20.98 20.05
C THR A 403 -8.18 21.25 19.39
N TYR A 404 -7.56 20.22 18.79
CA TYR A 404 -6.34 20.40 18.02
C TYR A 404 -6.55 21.31 16.80
N ALA A 405 -7.63 21.12 16.04
CA ALA A 405 -7.96 22.01 14.91
C ALA A 405 -8.15 23.48 15.34
N LEU A 406 -8.74 23.74 16.52
CA LEU A 406 -8.82 25.11 17.05
C LEU A 406 -7.42 25.69 17.32
N LYS A 407 -6.55 24.93 17.99
CA LYS A 407 -5.29 25.44 18.55
C LYS A 407 -4.10 25.39 17.60
N ALA A 408 -4.04 24.45 16.66
CA ALA A 408 -2.85 24.08 15.89
C ALA A 408 -2.11 25.26 15.21
N PHE A 409 -2.86 26.24 14.68
CA PHE A 409 -2.29 27.41 13.99
C PHE A 409 -2.45 28.71 14.78
N GLY A 410 -2.94 28.65 16.03
CA GLY A 410 -3.20 29.85 16.83
C GLY A 410 -4.31 30.75 16.29
N LEU A 411 -5.22 30.21 15.46
CA LEU A 411 -6.28 30.97 14.78
C LEU A 411 -7.65 30.86 15.46
N ALA A 412 -7.77 30.15 16.60
CA ALA A 412 -9.03 29.97 17.32
C ALA A 412 -9.74 31.31 17.63
N GLY A 413 -9.04 32.30 18.19
CA GLY A 413 -9.65 33.59 18.51
C GLY A 413 -10.12 34.32 17.25
N ALA A 414 -9.30 34.31 16.20
CA ALA A 414 -9.63 34.93 14.93
C ALA A 414 -10.84 34.27 14.25
N ALA A 415 -11.01 32.95 14.41
CA ALA A 415 -12.16 32.22 13.88
C ALA A 415 -13.50 32.62 14.52
N LEU A 416 -13.51 33.21 15.72
CA LEU A 416 -14.73 33.75 16.34
C LEU A 416 -15.31 34.93 15.55
N ASP A 417 -14.48 35.66 14.79
CA ASP A 417 -14.94 36.78 13.97
C ASP A 417 -15.90 36.34 12.86
N ASP A 418 -15.75 35.09 12.37
CA ASP A 418 -16.56 34.52 11.30
C ASP A 418 -17.92 33.98 11.79
N LEU A 419 -18.14 33.96 13.11
CA LEU A 419 -19.38 33.48 13.71
C LEU A 419 -20.35 34.64 13.99
N GLU A 420 -21.62 34.41 13.67
CA GLU A 420 -22.72 35.29 14.05
C GLU A 420 -23.06 35.09 15.55
N MET A 421 -22.33 35.78 16.42
CA MET A 421 -22.55 35.71 17.88
C MET A 421 -22.31 37.06 18.58
N PRO A 422 -22.93 37.29 19.76
CA PRO A 422 -22.76 38.54 20.51
C PRO A 422 -21.29 38.80 20.89
N ALA A 423 -20.87 40.07 20.86
CA ALA A 423 -19.50 40.47 21.18
C ALA A 423 -19.03 40.00 22.57
N GLY A 424 -19.92 40.03 23.58
CA GLY A 424 -19.62 39.50 24.91
C GLY A 424 -19.34 37.99 24.93
N ARG A 425 -20.01 37.22 24.05
CA ARG A 425 -19.75 35.78 23.87
C ARG A 425 -18.40 35.53 23.21
N LYS A 426 -18.05 36.29 22.17
CA LYS A 426 -16.71 36.25 21.54
C LYS A 426 -15.60 36.56 22.54
N ALA A 427 -15.80 37.60 23.35
CA ALA A 427 -14.84 38.01 24.39
C ALA A 427 -14.65 36.92 25.45
N ALA A 428 -15.74 36.27 25.90
CA ALA A 428 -15.66 35.17 26.86
C ALA A 428 -14.90 33.95 26.29
N LEU A 429 -15.13 33.59 25.03
CA LEU A 429 -14.41 32.48 24.38
C LEU A 429 -12.94 32.83 24.11
N SER A 430 -12.63 34.10 23.79
CA SER A 430 -11.25 34.57 23.67
C SER A 430 -10.51 34.51 25.00
N ALA A 431 -11.16 34.92 26.09
CA ALA A 431 -10.61 34.79 27.44
C ALA A 431 -10.37 33.31 27.81
N ALA A 432 -11.28 32.40 27.47
CA ALA A 432 -11.12 30.97 27.71
C ALA A 432 -9.87 30.38 27.02
N ILE A 433 -9.50 30.90 25.84
CA ILE A 433 -8.24 30.53 25.17
C ILE A 433 -7.03 30.98 26.00
N GLU A 434 -7.03 32.24 26.46
CA GLU A 434 -5.93 32.83 27.22
C GLU A 434 -5.75 32.19 28.60
N THR A 435 -6.84 31.82 29.26
CA THR A 435 -6.84 31.19 30.58
C THR A 435 -6.58 29.68 30.54
N GLY A 436 -6.58 29.07 29.35
CA GLY A 436 -6.39 27.63 29.18
C GLY A 436 -7.59 26.80 29.67
N GLU A 437 -8.79 27.37 29.67
CA GLU A 437 -10.03 26.67 30.01
C GLU A 437 -10.36 25.57 28.98
N ASP A 438 -11.23 24.63 29.38
CA ASP A 438 -11.80 23.66 28.45
C ASP A 438 -12.69 24.39 27.42
N LEU A 439 -12.15 24.55 26.21
CA LEU A 439 -12.81 25.25 25.11
C LEU A 439 -14.15 24.62 24.71
N ARG A 440 -14.28 23.30 24.86
CA ARG A 440 -15.53 22.59 24.54
C ARG A 440 -16.60 22.90 25.57
N ALA A 441 -16.25 22.86 26.86
CA ALA A 441 -17.15 23.25 27.93
C ALA A 441 -17.53 24.73 27.85
N ALA A 442 -16.56 25.62 27.59
CA ALA A 442 -16.79 27.06 27.49
C ALA A 442 -17.69 27.43 26.31
N ALA A 443 -17.47 26.82 25.14
CA ALA A 443 -18.23 27.08 23.92
C ALA A 443 -19.61 26.40 23.89
N GLY A 444 -19.80 25.27 24.56
CA GLY A 444 -21.09 24.58 24.58
C GLY A 444 -21.60 24.29 23.15
N SER A 445 -22.80 24.77 22.82
CA SER A 445 -23.37 24.63 21.47
C SER A 445 -22.56 25.33 20.37
N ASP A 446 -21.77 26.35 20.71
CA ASP A 446 -20.97 27.12 19.76
C ASP A 446 -19.68 26.38 19.34
N PHE A 447 -19.31 25.30 20.03
CA PHE A 447 -18.04 24.60 19.79
C PHE A 447 -17.92 24.06 18.36
N GLY A 448 -18.97 23.37 17.87
CA GLY A 448 -18.98 22.81 16.52
C GLY A 448 -18.82 23.89 15.43
N PRO A 449 -19.66 24.95 15.42
CA PRO A 449 -19.48 26.09 14.53
C PRO A 449 -18.09 26.74 14.63
N TRP A 450 -17.54 26.86 15.84
CA TRP A 450 -16.22 27.44 16.04
C TRP A 450 -15.09 26.60 15.45
N VAL A 451 -15.13 25.28 15.65
CA VAL A 451 -14.19 24.34 15.01
C VAL A 451 -14.30 24.43 13.49
N SER A 452 -15.52 24.50 12.95
CA SER A 452 -15.76 24.67 11.51
C SER A 452 -15.11 25.96 10.98
N ALA A 453 -15.34 27.11 11.63
CA ALA A 453 -14.71 28.37 11.25
C ALA A 453 -13.17 28.32 11.35
N ALA A 454 -12.63 27.68 12.39
CA ALA A 454 -11.19 27.50 12.53
C ALA A 454 -10.60 26.64 11.40
N ARG A 455 -11.25 25.55 10.99
CA ARG A 455 -10.82 24.73 9.85
C ARG A 455 -10.74 25.52 8.55
N LEU A 456 -11.70 26.43 8.30
CA LEU A 456 -11.68 27.31 7.13
C LEU A 456 -10.46 28.26 7.16
N ARG A 457 -10.22 28.93 8.29
CA ARG A 457 -9.05 29.80 8.45
C ARG A 457 -7.73 29.03 8.38
N ASN A 458 -7.66 27.86 9.01
CA ASN A 458 -6.50 26.97 8.96
C ASN A 458 -6.17 26.58 7.52
N THR A 459 -7.18 26.27 6.70
CA THR A 459 -6.96 25.97 5.28
C THR A 459 -6.35 27.12 4.52
N LEU A 460 -6.87 28.33 4.67
CA LEU A 460 -6.32 29.50 3.98
C LEU A 460 -4.89 29.79 4.44
N HIS A 461 -4.64 29.70 5.75
CA HIS A 461 -3.32 29.85 6.34
C HIS A 461 -2.33 28.81 5.80
N TYR A 462 -2.70 27.53 5.85
CA TYR A 462 -1.84 26.44 5.40
C TYR A 462 -1.62 26.46 3.90
N ALA A 463 -2.64 26.77 3.09
CA ALA A 463 -2.50 26.93 1.64
C ALA A 463 -1.53 28.06 1.28
N ALA A 464 -1.54 29.18 2.00
CA ALA A 464 -0.54 30.22 1.83
C ALA A 464 0.87 29.73 2.21
N ARG A 465 0.99 29.00 3.33
CA ARG A 465 2.27 28.46 3.80
C ARG A 465 2.90 27.48 2.80
N VAL A 466 2.17 26.49 2.32
CA VAL A 466 2.73 25.45 1.43
C VAL A 466 3.07 25.97 0.03
N ARG A 467 2.46 27.08 -0.40
CA ARG A 467 2.78 27.73 -1.70
C ARG A 467 4.22 28.22 -1.78
N ASP A 468 4.76 28.69 -0.66
CA ASP A 468 6.10 29.26 -0.57
C ASP A 468 7.09 28.36 0.20
N ASP A 469 6.67 27.17 0.62
CA ASP A 469 7.51 26.22 1.32
C ASP A 469 8.45 25.49 0.35
N ARG A 470 9.76 25.77 0.50
CA ARG A 470 10.83 25.17 -0.30
C ARG A 470 10.84 23.66 -0.26
N ARG A 471 10.33 23.02 0.79
CA ARG A 471 10.23 21.56 0.92
C ARG A 471 9.59 20.90 -0.29
N TYR A 472 8.62 21.55 -0.94
CA TYR A 472 7.90 21.00 -2.08
C TYR A 472 8.57 21.34 -3.42
N SER A 473 9.53 22.26 -3.43
CA SER A 473 10.22 22.71 -4.63
C SER A 473 11.14 21.63 -5.18
N ARG A 474 11.35 21.65 -6.50
CA ARG A 474 12.21 20.71 -7.20
C ARG A 474 13.62 20.60 -6.58
N PRO A 475 14.34 21.69 -6.27
CA PRO A 475 15.70 21.58 -5.74
C PRO A 475 15.82 20.79 -4.43
N GLU A 476 14.77 20.73 -3.60
CA GLU A 476 14.77 19.99 -2.33
C GLU A 476 14.30 18.52 -2.49
N VAL A 477 13.61 18.21 -3.58
CA VAL A 477 12.98 16.88 -3.81
C VAL A 477 13.76 16.04 -4.82
N ASP A 478 14.43 16.68 -5.79
CA ASP A 478 15.10 16.04 -6.93
C ASP A 478 16.47 15.44 -6.52
N HIS A 479 16.42 14.50 -5.58
CA HIS A 479 17.58 13.84 -4.96
C HIS A 479 17.46 12.32 -5.11
N PRO A 480 17.93 11.75 -6.23
CA PRO A 480 17.83 10.32 -6.48
C PRO A 480 18.65 9.50 -5.45
N PRO A 481 18.23 8.26 -5.13
CA PRO A 481 19.01 7.36 -4.31
C PRO A 481 20.41 7.13 -4.88
N ARG A 482 21.42 7.10 -4.01
CA ARG A 482 22.80 6.80 -4.43
C ARG A 482 22.91 5.38 -5.00
N ARG A 483 23.52 5.27 -6.18
CA ARG A 483 23.86 4.01 -6.86
C ARG A 483 25.35 3.73 -6.78
N THR A 484 25.75 2.47 -6.65
CA THR A 484 27.16 2.03 -6.63
C THR A 484 27.70 1.72 -8.03
N GLY A 485 26.83 1.54 -9.02
CA GLY A 485 27.19 1.09 -10.37
C GLY A 485 27.47 -0.41 -10.48
N VAL A 486 27.39 -1.17 -9.38
CA VAL A 486 27.59 -2.63 -9.38
C VAL A 486 26.32 -3.33 -9.88
N PRO A 487 26.39 -4.25 -10.85
CA PRO A 487 25.25 -5.09 -11.24
C PRO A 487 24.83 -6.03 -10.11
N LEU A 488 23.54 -6.02 -9.80
CA LEU A 488 22.96 -6.90 -8.79
C LEU A 488 23.02 -8.35 -9.28
N ALA A 489 23.71 -9.21 -8.53
CA ALA A 489 23.79 -10.65 -8.78
C ALA A 489 22.71 -11.43 -8.00
N LEU A 490 22.60 -12.74 -8.26
CA LEU A 490 21.69 -13.64 -7.53
C LEU A 490 22.00 -13.66 -6.03
N LEU A 491 23.26 -13.84 -5.68
CA LEU A 491 23.77 -13.84 -4.31
C LEU A 491 24.55 -12.55 -4.03
N ASP A 492 24.87 -12.32 -2.75
CA ASP A 492 25.84 -11.34 -2.27
C ASP A 492 25.58 -9.89 -2.67
N CYS A 493 24.30 -9.49 -2.67
CA CYS A 493 23.99 -8.06 -2.71
C CYS A 493 24.48 -7.37 -1.43
N GLU A 494 24.41 -6.04 -1.39
CA GLU A 494 24.79 -5.28 -0.18
C GLU A 494 23.99 -5.69 1.06
N THR A 495 22.84 -6.35 0.90
CA THR A 495 21.94 -6.76 1.99
C THR A 495 21.50 -5.62 2.92
N CYS A 496 21.49 -4.38 2.39
CA CYS A 496 21.08 -3.18 3.11
C CYS A 496 19.61 -3.20 3.58
N GLY A 497 18.77 -4.04 2.96
CA GLY A 497 17.38 -4.25 3.39
C GLY A 497 16.35 -3.28 2.87
N LYS A 498 16.76 -2.24 2.13
CA LYS A 498 15.85 -1.20 1.61
C LYS A 498 14.69 -1.79 0.82
N CYS A 499 14.98 -2.77 -0.06
CA CYS A 499 13.99 -3.44 -0.88
C CYS A 499 12.93 -4.22 -0.09
N VAL A 500 13.28 -4.77 1.08
CA VAL A 500 12.32 -5.44 1.97
C VAL A 500 11.34 -4.41 2.53
N ASN A 501 11.86 -3.27 3.00
CA ASN A 501 11.04 -2.23 3.62
C ASN A 501 10.08 -1.56 2.62
N VAL A 502 10.53 -1.28 1.39
CA VAL A 502 9.75 -0.53 0.40
C VAL A 502 8.92 -1.41 -0.52
N CYS A 503 8.93 -2.73 -0.34
CA CYS A 503 8.08 -3.62 -1.12
C CYS A 503 6.62 -3.44 -0.69
N PRO A 504 5.73 -2.92 -1.55
CA PRO A 504 4.35 -2.72 -1.15
C PRO A 504 3.62 -4.04 -0.88
N ASN A 505 4.11 -5.16 -1.41
CA ASN A 505 3.43 -6.46 -1.35
C ASN A 505 3.97 -7.45 -0.32
N ASP A 506 4.96 -7.04 0.50
CA ASP A 506 5.73 -7.95 1.37
C ASP A 506 6.34 -9.14 0.63
N ALA A 507 6.68 -8.95 -0.65
CA ALA A 507 7.16 -10.04 -1.50
C ALA A 507 8.66 -10.34 -1.30
N ILE A 508 9.43 -9.42 -0.73
CA ILE A 508 10.89 -9.55 -0.61
C ILE A 508 11.24 -9.92 0.83
N PHE A 509 11.92 -11.05 1.02
CA PHE A 509 12.28 -11.56 2.34
C PHE A 509 13.78 -11.85 2.45
N ARG A 510 14.28 -11.92 3.68
CA ARG A 510 15.67 -12.29 3.99
C ARG A 510 15.78 -13.75 4.41
N TYR A 511 16.88 -14.39 4.05
CA TYR A 511 17.22 -15.73 4.55
C TYR A 511 18.73 -15.90 4.77
N PRO A 512 19.19 -16.56 5.85
CA PRO A 512 20.56 -17.02 5.98
C PRO A 512 20.95 -18.01 4.89
N LEU A 513 22.13 -17.83 4.30
CA LEU A 513 22.75 -18.82 3.42
C LEU A 513 24.16 -19.08 3.95
N PRO A 514 24.56 -20.34 4.23
CA PRO A 514 25.92 -20.65 4.66
C PRO A 514 26.94 -20.12 3.66
N GLN A 515 28.04 -19.53 4.14
CA GLN A 515 29.09 -18.89 3.33
C GLN A 515 30.06 -19.89 2.67
N GLN A 516 29.59 -21.11 2.44
CA GLN A 516 30.35 -22.12 1.69
C GLN A 516 30.40 -21.69 0.20
N PRO A 517 31.56 -21.81 -0.45
CA PRO A 517 31.70 -21.50 -1.87
C PRO A 517 30.72 -22.32 -2.73
N VAL A 518 30.23 -21.71 -3.81
CA VAL A 518 29.46 -22.42 -4.85
C VAL A 518 30.46 -22.93 -5.88
N VAL A 519 30.64 -24.24 -5.94
CA VAL A 519 31.55 -24.88 -6.89
C VAL A 519 30.88 -24.89 -8.27
N ALA A 520 31.55 -24.36 -9.29
CA ALA A 520 31.14 -24.58 -10.67
C ALA A 520 31.40 -26.04 -11.05
N ALA A 521 30.38 -26.77 -11.48
CA ALA A 521 30.52 -28.17 -11.86
C ALA A 521 29.63 -28.45 -13.07
N THR A 522 30.19 -29.01 -14.13
CA THR A 522 29.44 -29.30 -15.37
C THR A 522 29.60 -30.76 -15.75
N LEU A 523 28.48 -31.49 -15.81
CA LEU A 523 28.45 -32.84 -16.37
C LEU A 523 28.33 -32.75 -17.89
N ARG A 524 29.23 -33.40 -18.63
CA ARG A 524 29.15 -33.53 -20.09
C ARG A 524 28.57 -34.89 -20.47
N PRO A 525 27.81 -35.02 -21.58
CA PRO A 525 27.26 -36.30 -22.01
C PRO A 525 28.35 -37.37 -22.18
N GLY A 526 28.23 -38.48 -21.46
CA GLY A 526 29.17 -39.62 -21.54
C GLY A 526 30.58 -39.34 -20.99
N ALA A 527 30.77 -38.27 -20.21
CA ALA A 527 32.05 -37.92 -19.61
C ALA A 527 31.89 -37.56 -18.13
N ASP A 528 33.00 -37.55 -17.39
CA ASP A 528 33.05 -37.18 -15.98
C ASP A 528 32.72 -35.69 -15.76
N VAL A 529 32.36 -35.33 -14.53
CA VAL A 529 32.04 -33.95 -14.14
C VAL A 529 33.30 -33.10 -14.17
N ALA A 530 33.27 -32.03 -14.97
CA ALA A 530 34.32 -31.01 -14.96
C ALA A 530 34.07 -30.02 -13.82
N VAL A 531 34.94 -30.02 -12.82
CA VAL A 531 34.91 -29.06 -11.70
C VAL A 531 35.72 -27.82 -12.08
N GLY A 532 35.07 -26.66 -12.01
CA GLY A 532 35.66 -25.34 -12.25
C GLY A 532 35.96 -24.58 -10.96
N GLU A 533 36.19 -23.28 -11.10
CA GLU A 533 36.47 -22.41 -9.95
C GLU A 533 35.26 -22.28 -9.02
N ALA A 534 35.55 -22.24 -7.72
CA ALA A 534 34.53 -22.01 -6.71
C ALA A 534 34.29 -20.51 -6.51
N GLN A 535 33.04 -20.09 -6.59
CA GLN A 535 32.63 -18.71 -6.34
C GLN A 535 32.35 -18.52 -4.84
N PRO A 536 32.99 -17.54 -4.18
CA PRO A 536 32.75 -17.30 -2.75
C PRO A 536 31.32 -16.80 -2.52
N VAL A 537 30.72 -17.20 -1.40
CA VAL A 537 29.51 -16.57 -0.86
C VAL A 537 29.92 -15.76 0.36
N THR A 538 30.00 -14.46 0.15
CA THR A 538 30.56 -13.48 1.08
C THR A 538 29.53 -12.92 2.05
N ARG A 539 28.23 -13.04 1.76
CA ARG A 539 27.16 -12.57 2.67
C ARG A 539 26.45 -13.75 3.33
N ALA A 540 26.41 -13.72 4.66
CA ALA A 540 25.68 -14.70 5.46
C ALA A 540 24.16 -14.57 5.34
N GLN A 541 23.67 -13.40 4.91
CA GLN A 541 22.26 -13.15 4.61
C GLN A 541 22.11 -12.94 3.11
N GLN A 542 20.99 -13.40 2.57
CA GLN A 542 20.58 -13.21 1.20
C GLN A 542 19.14 -12.72 1.18
N ILE A 543 18.67 -12.27 0.01
CA ILE A 543 17.27 -11.90 -0.19
C ILE A 543 16.64 -12.77 -1.28
N GLY A 544 15.36 -13.06 -1.13
CA GLY A 544 14.54 -13.81 -2.07
C GLY A 544 13.23 -13.09 -2.35
N ILE A 545 12.54 -13.54 -3.39
CA ILE A 545 11.25 -13.00 -3.83
C ILE A 545 10.21 -14.10 -3.67
N PHE A 546 9.15 -13.85 -2.91
CA PHE A 546 7.95 -14.68 -2.94
C PHE A 546 7.15 -14.29 -4.18
N ALA A 547 7.21 -15.13 -5.21
CA ALA A 547 6.82 -14.80 -6.57
C ALA A 547 5.33 -14.47 -6.68
N ASP A 548 4.49 -15.23 -5.96
CA ASP A 548 3.04 -15.10 -5.89
C ASP A 548 2.60 -13.68 -5.43
N ALA A 549 3.36 -13.03 -4.54
CA ALA A 549 3.07 -11.66 -4.10
C ALA A 549 3.78 -10.57 -4.94
N CYS A 550 4.70 -10.95 -5.83
CA CYS A 550 5.51 -10.01 -6.60
C CYS A 550 4.94 -9.76 -8.00
N ASN A 551 4.37 -8.58 -8.21
CA ASN A 551 3.90 -8.09 -9.52
C ASN A 551 4.98 -7.39 -10.37
N ARG A 552 6.25 -7.44 -9.94
CA ARG A 552 7.38 -6.77 -10.61
C ARG A 552 7.17 -5.26 -10.81
N CYS A 553 6.53 -4.58 -9.85
CA CYS A 553 6.30 -3.13 -9.94
C CYS A 553 7.57 -2.29 -10.11
N GLY A 554 8.74 -2.79 -9.73
CA GLY A 554 10.03 -2.12 -9.92
C GLY A 554 10.47 -1.19 -8.80
N ASN A 555 9.62 -0.90 -7.80
CA ASN A 555 9.98 0.01 -6.70
C ASN A 555 11.26 -0.42 -5.95
N CYS A 556 11.49 -1.73 -5.83
CA CYS A 556 12.70 -2.25 -5.21
C CYS A 556 13.98 -1.98 -6.01
N ASP A 557 13.91 -1.75 -7.33
CA ASP A 557 15.04 -1.36 -8.16
C ASP A 557 15.43 0.09 -7.87
N VAL A 558 14.44 0.99 -7.87
CA VAL A 558 14.64 2.43 -7.61
C VAL A 558 15.48 2.69 -6.36
N THR A 559 15.19 1.98 -5.26
CA THR A 559 15.91 2.14 -3.98
C THR A 559 17.20 1.31 -3.89
N CYS A 560 17.40 0.35 -4.79
CA CYS A 560 18.54 -0.55 -4.74
C CYS A 560 19.83 0.24 -5.06
N PRO A 561 20.86 0.16 -4.21
CA PRO A 561 22.14 0.79 -4.53
C PRO A 561 22.82 0.11 -5.73
N GLU A 562 22.54 -1.16 -5.96
CA GLU A 562 23.02 -1.94 -7.12
C GLU A 562 22.03 -1.83 -8.30
N THR A 563 22.50 -2.17 -9.51
CA THR A 563 21.72 -2.02 -10.76
C THR A 563 21.00 -3.31 -11.17
N GLY A 564 19.75 -3.19 -11.64
CA GLY A 564 18.96 -4.30 -12.21
C GLY A 564 17.83 -4.83 -11.32
N GLY A 565 17.72 -4.36 -10.07
CA GLY A 565 16.54 -4.58 -9.24
C GLY A 565 16.37 -5.98 -8.63
N PRO A 566 16.05 -6.09 -7.32
CA PRO A 566 15.81 -7.38 -6.68
C PRO A 566 14.75 -8.24 -7.35
N PHE A 567 13.63 -7.65 -7.82
CA PHE A 567 12.53 -8.37 -8.45
C PHE A 567 12.93 -9.18 -9.70
N ALA A 568 14.03 -8.81 -10.36
CA ALA A 568 14.49 -9.41 -11.61
C ALA A 568 15.76 -10.26 -11.45
N ARG A 569 16.48 -10.15 -10.33
CA ARG A 569 17.79 -10.81 -10.13
C ARG A 569 17.81 -11.84 -9.02
N LYS A 570 16.89 -11.73 -8.05
CA LYS A 570 16.88 -12.59 -6.86
C LYS A 570 16.00 -13.82 -7.06
N ALA A 571 16.29 -14.87 -6.29
CA ALA A 571 15.60 -16.15 -6.41
C ALA A 571 14.10 -16.00 -6.17
N ASN A 572 13.29 -16.49 -7.11
CA ASN A 572 11.83 -16.56 -6.99
C ASN A 572 11.42 -17.86 -6.30
N LEU A 573 10.62 -17.74 -5.25
CA LEU A 573 10.00 -18.82 -4.51
C LEU A 573 8.50 -18.76 -4.75
N PHE A 574 7.93 -19.82 -5.30
CA PHE A 574 6.51 -19.94 -5.58
C PHE A 574 5.80 -20.66 -4.45
N GLY A 575 4.56 -20.25 -4.17
CA GLY A 575 3.74 -20.85 -3.12
C GLY A 575 3.29 -22.28 -3.43
N SER A 576 3.24 -22.65 -4.71
CA SER A 576 2.87 -23.98 -5.17
C SER A 576 3.45 -24.30 -6.56
N PRO A 577 3.52 -25.60 -6.95
CA PRO A 577 3.86 -25.97 -8.32
C PRO A 577 2.90 -25.36 -9.35
N ALA A 578 1.61 -25.24 -9.02
CA ALA A 578 0.61 -24.60 -9.87
C ALA A 578 0.89 -23.11 -10.08
N SER A 579 1.31 -22.38 -9.03
CA SER A 579 1.72 -20.97 -9.15
C SER A 579 2.95 -20.82 -10.07
N LEU A 580 3.91 -21.73 -9.96
CA LEU A 580 5.08 -21.76 -10.85
C LEU A 580 4.64 -22.04 -12.30
N ASP A 581 3.75 -23.00 -12.52
CA ASP A 581 3.22 -23.34 -13.85
C ASP A 581 2.44 -22.19 -14.49
N GLY A 582 1.64 -21.47 -13.70
CA GLY A 582 0.87 -20.29 -14.13
C GLY A 582 1.73 -19.07 -14.50
N ALA A 583 3.02 -19.07 -14.15
CA ALA A 583 3.95 -17.99 -14.47
C ALA A 583 5.09 -18.45 -15.40
N PRO A 584 4.81 -18.83 -16.67
CA PRO A 584 5.81 -19.42 -17.57
C PRO A 584 6.97 -18.48 -17.91
N ASP A 585 6.79 -17.17 -17.77
CA ASP A 585 7.81 -16.14 -18.00
C ASP A 585 8.72 -15.88 -16.78
N ARG A 586 8.67 -16.75 -15.77
CA ARG A 586 9.48 -16.65 -14.54
C ARG A 586 10.18 -17.95 -14.21
N ASP A 587 11.50 -17.84 -14.05
CA ASP A 587 12.30 -18.87 -13.40
C ASP A 587 12.12 -18.80 -11.87
N GLY A 588 12.26 -19.94 -11.19
CA GLY A 588 12.12 -20.05 -9.75
C GLY A 588 11.84 -21.46 -9.27
N ILE A 589 11.48 -21.57 -7.99
CA ILE A 589 11.37 -22.83 -7.25
C ILE A 589 10.04 -22.87 -6.49
N ALA A 590 9.27 -23.94 -6.63
CA ALA A 590 8.22 -24.31 -5.69
C ALA A 590 8.71 -25.50 -4.84
N ILE A 591 8.46 -25.47 -3.53
CA ILE A 591 9.01 -26.44 -2.58
C ILE A 591 7.87 -27.21 -1.92
N GLU A 592 7.97 -28.54 -1.95
CA GLU A 592 7.10 -29.45 -1.22
C GLU A 592 7.92 -30.20 -0.16
N LYS A 593 7.37 -30.31 1.05
CA LYS A 593 7.92 -31.16 2.10
C LYS A 593 7.48 -32.60 1.85
N THR A 594 8.43 -33.53 1.86
CA THR A 594 8.17 -34.98 1.73
C THR A 594 8.52 -35.70 3.03
N ALA A 595 8.19 -36.99 3.12
CA ALA A 595 8.56 -37.81 4.28
C ALA A 595 10.08 -37.95 4.47
N THR A 596 10.85 -37.85 3.38
CA THR A 596 12.30 -38.08 3.37
C THR A 596 13.12 -36.79 3.19
N GLY A 597 12.48 -35.64 2.97
CA GLY A 597 13.17 -34.36 2.78
C GLY A 597 12.33 -33.35 1.99
N LEU A 598 12.88 -32.81 0.91
CA LEU A 598 12.22 -31.81 0.06
C LEU A 598 12.08 -32.31 -1.37
N ARG A 599 11.00 -31.92 -2.03
CA ARG A 599 10.83 -32.00 -3.48
C ARG A 599 10.75 -30.59 -4.03
N LEU A 600 11.64 -30.27 -4.96
CA LEU A 600 11.75 -28.97 -5.59
C LEU A 600 11.23 -29.08 -7.01
N HIS A 601 10.22 -28.27 -7.35
CA HIS A 601 9.78 -28.04 -8.71
C HIS A 601 10.45 -26.77 -9.21
N VAL A 602 11.26 -26.89 -10.26
CA VAL A 602 12.16 -25.83 -10.67
C VAL A 602 11.88 -25.46 -12.12
N ARG A 603 11.81 -24.14 -12.38
CA ARG A 603 12.00 -23.58 -13.71
C ARG A 603 13.30 -22.79 -13.72
N ASP A 604 14.18 -23.13 -14.65
CA ASP A 604 15.49 -22.52 -14.76
C ASP A 604 15.85 -22.33 -16.23
N GLU A 605 16.10 -21.08 -16.64
CA GLU A 605 16.27 -20.68 -18.04
C GLU A 605 15.11 -21.20 -18.92
N GLY A 606 13.88 -21.10 -18.41
CA GLY A 606 12.66 -21.59 -19.08
C GLY A 606 12.47 -23.11 -19.06
N ARG A 607 13.41 -23.89 -18.53
CA ARG A 607 13.36 -25.37 -18.54
C ARG A 607 12.82 -25.92 -17.23
N ARG A 608 12.00 -26.97 -17.33
CA ARG A 608 11.42 -27.65 -16.16
C ARG A 608 12.25 -28.83 -15.69
N LEU A 609 12.42 -28.92 -14.39
CA LEU A 609 13.07 -30.05 -13.71
C LEU A 609 12.53 -30.23 -12.30
N THR A 610 12.81 -31.40 -11.73
CA THR A 610 12.50 -31.76 -10.34
C THR A 610 13.79 -32.17 -9.63
N ILE A 611 13.96 -31.71 -8.39
CA ILE A 611 15.04 -32.15 -7.50
C ILE A 611 14.40 -32.77 -6.27
N ASN A 612 14.64 -34.05 -6.02
CA ASN A 612 14.31 -34.66 -4.73
C ASN A 612 15.57 -34.62 -3.86
N ASP A 613 15.47 -33.97 -2.71
CA ASP A 613 16.56 -33.73 -1.77
C ASP A 613 16.24 -34.46 -0.47
N ASP A 614 17.00 -35.51 -0.15
CA ASP A 614 16.85 -36.30 1.08
C ASP A 614 17.74 -35.79 2.24
N GLY A 615 18.40 -34.65 2.04
CA GLY A 615 19.38 -34.08 2.97
C GLY A 615 20.83 -34.49 2.69
N ALA A 616 21.06 -35.65 2.07
CA ALA A 616 22.38 -36.17 1.72
C ALA A 616 22.64 -36.14 0.21
N ARG A 617 21.72 -36.61 -0.62
CA ARG A 617 21.83 -36.66 -2.08
C ARG A 617 20.68 -35.91 -2.76
N LEU A 618 20.94 -35.48 -3.99
CA LEU A 618 19.95 -34.88 -4.88
C LEU A 618 19.67 -35.84 -6.03
N ALA A 619 18.41 -36.23 -6.20
CA ALA A 619 17.92 -36.90 -7.40
C ALA A 619 17.26 -35.88 -8.32
N CYS A 620 17.95 -35.53 -9.40
CA CYS A 620 17.59 -34.45 -10.31
C CYS A 620 17.10 -35.01 -11.65
N LYS A 621 15.88 -34.67 -12.04
CA LYS A 621 15.26 -35.14 -13.28
C LYS A 621 14.69 -33.99 -14.09
N GLY A 622 14.93 -34.00 -15.39
CA GLY A 622 14.36 -33.01 -16.31
C GLY A 622 14.39 -33.52 -17.75
N ASP A 623 14.06 -32.63 -18.69
CA ASP A 623 14.09 -33.00 -20.11
C ASP A 623 15.52 -33.35 -20.55
N GLY A 624 15.70 -34.61 -20.95
CA GLY A 624 16.97 -35.16 -21.40
C GLY A 624 18.00 -35.46 -20.30
N PHE A 625 17.65 -35.46 -19.01
CA PHE A 625 18.57 -35.90 -17.94
C PHE A 625 17.90 -36.50 -16.70
N ASP A 626 18.63 -37.42 -16.04
CA ASP A 626 18.29 -38.05 -14.77
C ASP A 626 19.60 -38.36 -14.01
N LEU A 627 19.84 -37.65 -12.90
CA LEU A 627 21.13 -37.62 -12.20
C LEU A 627 20.98 -37.83 -10.69
N SER A 628 21.97 -38.48 -10.10
CA SER A 628 22.23 -38.47 -8.66
C SER A 628 23.47 -37.65 -8.35
N ILE A 629 23.33 -36.66 -7.46
CA ILE A 629 24.40 -35.73 -7.09
C ILE A 629 24.61 -35.83 -5.57
N ASP A 630 25.85 -35.98 -5.13
CA ASP A 630 26.27 -35.69 -3.77
C ASP A 630 26.73 -34.22 -3.70
N PRO A 631 26.01 -33.33 -3.00
CA PRO A 631 26.40 -31.92 -2.89
C PRO A 631 27.78 -31.68 -2.27
N ALA A 632 28.29 -32.62 -1.47
CA ALA A 632 29.62 -32.54 -0.86
C ALA A 632 30.75 -33.02 -1.78
N ALA A 633 30.42 -33.83 -2.79
CA ALA A 633 31.35 -34.39 -3.76
C ALA A 633 30.75 -34.31 -5.18
N PRO A 634 30.57 -33.08 -5.73
CA PRO A 634 29.88 -32.86 -7.01
C PRO A 634 30.53 -33.59 -8.19
N GLU A 635 31.83 -33.87 -8.13
CA GLU A 635 32.58 -34.64 -9.12
C GLU A 635 32.09 -36.09 -9.25
N THR A 636 31.41 -36.61 -8.23
CA THR A 636 30.88 -37.98 -8.20
C THR A 636 29.47 -38.09 -8.80
N ALA A 637 28.91 -36.99 -9.33
CA ALA A 637 27.58 -37.00 -9.91
C ALA A 637 27.50 -38.01 -11.07
N CYS A 638 26.46 -38.84 -11.05
CA CYS A 638 26.29 -39.94 -12.00
C CYS A 638 24.86 -39.99 -12.54
N GLY A 639 24.69 -40.58 -13.73
CA GLY A 639 23.39 -40.72 -14.38
C GLY A 639 23.46 -40.46 -15.88
N VAL A 640 22.31 -40.12 -16.48
CA VAL A 640 22.18 -39.86 -17.92
C VAL A 640 21.97 -38.37 -18.15
N ALA A 641 22.72 -37.79 -19.08
CA ALA A 641 22.51 -36.42 -19.55
C ALA A 641 22.71 -36.35 -21.07
N GLY A 642 21.70 -35.92 -21.81
CA GLY A 642 21.74 -35.75 -23.26
C GLY A 642 22.44 -34.47 -23.73
N ARG A 643 22.78 -33.57 -22.81
CA ARG A 643 23.50 -32.30 -23.06
C ARG A 643 24.34 -31.92 -21.83
N PRO A 644 25.30 -30.99 -21.96
CA PRO A 644 26.00 -30.44 -20.81
C PRO A 644 25.02 -29.86 -19.77
N LEU A 645 25.24 -30.17 -18.49
CA LEU A 645 24.39 -29.72 -17.38
C LEU A 645 25.23 -29.11 -16.27
N ASP A 646 24.81 -27.94 -15.78
CA ASP A 646 25.42 -27.25 -14.64
C ASP A 646 24.95 -27.88 -13.32
N VAL A 647 25.75 -28.82 -12.82
CA VAL A 647 25.57 -29.50 -11.54
C VAL A 647 25.71 -28.50 -10.37
N GLY A 648 26.61 -27.53 -10.49
CA GLY A 648 26.82 -26.49 -9.48
C GLY A 648 25.55 -25.65 -9.26
N ARG A 649 24.85 -25.31 -10.35
CA ARG A 649 23.57 -24.60 -10.31
C ARG A 649 22.46 -25.41 -9.62
N LEU A 650 22.37 -26.72 -9.87
CA LEU A 650 21.41 -27.59 -9.19
C LEU A 650 21.68 -27.68 -7.68
N ILE A 651 22.95 -27.79 -7.29
CA ILE A 651 23.36 -27.77 -5.87
C ILE A 651 23.00 -26.43 -5.22
N LEU A 652 23.25 -25.31 -5.90
CA LEU A 652 22.90 -23.99 -5.39
C LEU A 652 21.39 -23.84 -5.18
N ILE A 653 20.58 -24.29 -6.13
CA ILE A 653 19.10 -24.29 -6.03
C ILE A 653 18.65 -25.08 -4.80
N ALA A 654 19.17 -26.28 -4.59
CA ALA A 654 18.87 -27.08 -3.41
C ALA A 654 19.34 -26.39 -2.11
N ARG A 655 20.51 -25.75 -2.12
CA ARG A 655 21.03 -24.99 -0.98
C ARG A 655 20.14 -23.81 -0.61
N ILE A 656 19.64 -23.07 -1.60
CA ILE A 656 18.68 -21.98 -1.39
C ILE A 656 17.37 -22.55 -0.82
N ALA A 657 16.85 -23.64 -1.39
CA ALA A 657 15.63 -24.29 -0.90
C ALA A 657 15.74 -24.68 0.58
N ARG A 658 16.81 -25.43 0.94
CA ARG A 658 17.11 -25.80 2.33
C ARG A 658 17.17 -24.58 3.26
N ALA A 659 17.82 -23.51 2.80
CA ALA A 659 17.95 -22.28 3.56
C ALA A 659 16.60 -21.62 3.83
N VAL A 660 15.77 -21.40 2.80
CA VAL A 660 14.47 -20.71 2.96
C VAL A 660 13.42 -21.54 3.72
N THR A 661 13.61 -22.85 3.78
CA THR A 661 12.77 -23.77 4.57
C THR A 661 13.34 -24.13 5.94
N ALA A 662 14.50 -23.59 6.31
CA ALA A 662 15.10 -23.89 7.59
C ALA A 662 14.14 -23.56 8.76
N PRO A 663 14.08 -24.39 9.82
CA PRO A 663 13.15 -24.19 10.94
C PRO A 663 13.29 -22.83 11.64
N THR A 664 14.48 -22.22 11.57
CA THR A 664 14.83 -20.93 12.18
C THR A 664 14.32 -19.73 11.37
N ILE A 665 13.80 -19.94 10.16
CA ILE A 665 13.18 -18.88 9.35
C ILE A 665 11.66 -19.06 9.37
N VAL A 666 10.94 -17.95 9.27
CA VAL A 666 9.52 -17.93 8.92
C VAL A 666 9.38 -17.13 7.63
N THR A 667 8.96 -17.78 6.54
CA THR A 667 8.65 -17.21 5.22
C THR A 667 7.29 -17.71 4.75
N TYR A 668 6.74 -17.16 3.67
CA TYR A 668 5.55 -17.73 3.04
C TYR A 668 5.80 -19.15 2.52
N ALA A 669 7.02 -19.43 2.05
CA ALA A 669 7.39 -20.73 1.51
C ALA A 669 7.34 -21.86 2.55
N ASN A 670 7.70 -21.59 3.82
CA ASN A 670 7.71 -22.61 4.88
C ASN A 670 6.56 -22.50 5.88
N ALA A 671 5.75 -21.43 5.81
CA ALA A 671 4.51 -21.31 6.57
C ALA A 671 3.41 -22.24 6.06
N ALA A 672 3.54 -22.77 4.84
CA ALA A 672 2.61 -23.72 4.24
C ALA A 672 2.83 -25.19 4.65
N PHE A 673 3.86 -25.48 5.44
CA PHE A 673 4.22 -26.87 5.80
C PHE A 673 3.48 -27.43 7.01
N ASP A 674 2.73 -26.59 7.73
CA ASP A 674 2.11 -26.91 9.02
C ASP A 674 0.59 -26.78 8.98
#